data_AF-A0A1B6MU76-F1
#
_entry.id   AF-A0A1B6MU76-F1
#
_cell.length_a   1.000
_cell.length_b   1.000
_cell.length_c   1.000
_cell.angle_alpha   90.00
_cell.angle_beta   90.00
_cell.angle_gamma   90.00
#
_symmetry.space_group_name_H-M   'P 1'
#
loop_
_entity.id
_entity.type
_entity.pdbx_description
1 polymer ?
#
loop_
_entity_poly.entity_id
_entity_poly.type
_entity_poly.pdbx_seq_one_letter_code
_entity_poly.pdbx_strand_id
1 'polypeptide(L)'
;MKSRSVRIIIGDVYDFAAREMMCQAYQLQMTAYQSYVWFLPAWLAPDWYDTDRYNKGADSSEVVPCSTAEMLEAINGHLSLTHAAWAHDNAIMQTNETVGEWRENLRTLLQKRFNRTLVSSYAGYAYDAVWMFALALEQLSKEDPSALSFIHAPNTTKRYVEILEKTDFNGVSGRIQFRGNPSRISVVEVLQWVDNVTRIVGKFEPNVSISNKDPLAGTLFLNESMIVWLNPEKSKPKDGTVQCFLGLAEYFGIYDCNLFLIIANVIGLCVLGATLFAGFLVVKNRYDRKVMLTQNFMKSIGLDLLNPGSLEKWEIPRDKVVMNRKLGEGAFGKVYGGEAFFEAKGWVAVAVKTLKVGSTTEEKLEFLCEAEVMKRFDHKNIVQLLGVCIKDEPVYTIMEFMLYGDLKTFLLARRHLVNEKIGEEADEVSSKKLTTMALDVARALSYLAELKFVHRDVASRNCLVNAARVVKLGDFGMTRPMFEKDYYKFSRKGMLPVRWMSPESLGLGLFTPASDVWSYGVLLYEIITFGSFPFQGLSNNQVLEHVKAGNSLDIPSGVKPQAEALMRSCWTLDYKKRPKASEIVEFIANNPRLLQPCLEGPLASVQIDDSGSVDLLHTERTRKFSFSLRKRNSSGVFNSPFAGGVNNTSGFGTPALWVQEEADPESPSELFPVGEESPEWRHPLLIAQDKYVVVNAPPSDLYASYDASQEDSLL
;
A
#
# COMPACT_ATOMS: atom_id res chain seq x y z
N MET A 1 21.13 -1.56 33.43
CA MET A 1 19.99 -2.49 33.59
C MET A 1 18.73 -1.97 32.90
N LYS A 2 17.98 -1.00 33.48
CA LYS A 2 16.69 -0.48 32.94
C LYS A 2 16.66 -0.18 31.43
N SER A 3 17.73 0.39 30.87
CA SER A 3 17.88 0.70 29.44
C SER A 3 18.04 -0.52 28.51
N ARG A 4 18.44 -1.68 29.03
CA ARG A 4 18.52 -2.97 28.29
C ARG A 4 17.27 -3.84 28.48
N SER A 5 16.20 -3.30 29.08
CA SER A 5 14.93 -4.00 29.38
C SER A 5 15.03 -5.26 30.28
N VAL A 6 16.20 -5.59 30.82
CA VAL A 6 16.44 -6.72 31.74
C VAL A 6 15.51 -6.63 32.96
N ARG A 7 14.79 -7.71 33.27
CA ARG A 7 13.81 -7.77 34.38
C ARG A 7 14.21 -8.67 35.55
N ILE A 8 15.20 -9.54 35.39
CA ILE A 8 15.68 -10.43 36.46
C ILE A 8 17.07 -9.95 36.90
N ILE A 9 17.28 -9.76 38.19
CA ILE A 9 18.52 -9.23 38.76
C ILE A 9 18.92 -10.12 39.95
N ILE A 10 20.19 -10.49 40.01
CA ILE A 10 20.77 -11.29 41.08
C ILE A 10 21.85 -10.44 41.74
N GLY A 11 21.67 -10.06 43.01
CA GLY A 11 22.70 -9.39 43.80
C GLY A 11 23.54 -10.43 44.54
N ASP A 12 24.86 -10.39 44.33
CA ASP A 12 25.86 -11.10 45.13
C ASP A 12 26.70 -10.04 45.86
N VAL A 13 26.16 -9.60 47.00
CA VAL A 13 26.52 -8.33 47.67
C VAL A 13 26.46 -8.47 49.19
N TYR A 14 27.26 -7.68 49.90
CA TYR A 14 27.24 -7.55 51.36
C TYR A 14 26.30 -6.41 51.81
N ASP A 15 25.93 -6.39 53.09
CA ASP A 15 24.94 -5.49 53.71
C ASP A 15 24.98 -4.03 53.22
N PHE A 16 26.15 -3.37 53.23
CA PHE A 16 26.34 -2.00 52.74
C PHE A 16 25.91 -1.85 51.27
N ALA A 17 26.47 -2.70 50.40
CA ALA A 17 26.21 -2.65 48.97
C ALA A 17 24.75 -3.04 48.66
N ALA A 18 24.15 -3.93 49.45
CA ALA A 18 22.73 -4.23 49.38
C ALA A 18 21.85 -3.00 49.69
N ARG A 19 22.19 -2.21 50.71
CA ARG A 19 21.47 -0.97 51.05
C ARG A 19 21.54 0.07 49.94
N GLU A 20 22.73 0.41 49.46
CA GLU A 20 22.88 1.35 48.34
C GLU A 20 22.16 0.86 47.07
N MET A 21 22.38 -0.40 46.68
CA MET A 21 21.79 -0.99 45.48
C MET A 21 20.26 -0.97 45.51
N MET A 22 19.63 -1.34 46.62
CA MET A 22 18.18 -1.38 46.71
C MET A 22 17.56 0.00 46.89
N CYS A 23 18.24 0.95 47.54
CA CYS A 23 17.84 2.36 47.54
C CYS A 23 17.85 2.95 46.11
N GLN A 24 18.91 2.69 45.34
CA GLN A 24 18.96 3.09 43.92
C GLN A 24 17.91 2.36 43.06
N ALA A 25 17.65 1.08 43.32
CA ALA A 25 16.57 0.34 42.65
C ALA A 25 15.19 0.95 42.92
N TYR A 26 14.93 1.41 44.16
CA TYR A 26 13.71 2.11 44.53
C TYR A 26 13.54 3.43 43.76
N GLN A 27 14.54 4.31 43.84
CA GLN A 27 14.54 5.61 43.15
C GLN A 27 14.40 5.45 41.63
N LEU A 28 14.99 4.40 41.05
CA LEU A 28 14.87 4.07 39.63
C LEU A 28 13.59 3.31 39.24
N GLN A 29 12.65 3.06 40.17
CA GLN A 29 11.43 2.27 39.93
C GLN A 29 11.75 0.91 39.29
N MET A 30 12.62 0.16 39.97
CA MET A 30 13.07 -1.18 39.60
C MET A 30 12.68 -2.24 40.65
N THR A 31 11.56 -2.08 41.35
CA THR A 31 11.11 -3.01 42.40
C THR A 31 10.13 -4.07 41.87
N ALA A 32 9.70 -5.00 42.72
CA ALA A 32 8.69 -6.00 42.38
C ALA A 32 7.37 -5.38 41.86
N TYR A 33 6.99 -4.21 42.38
CA TYR A 33 5.82 -3.44 41.93
C TYR A 33 5.92 -2.99 40.47
N GLN A 34 7.12 -2.87 39.89
CA GLN A 34 7.33 -2.57 38.47
C GLN A 34 7.70 -3.81 37.63
N SER A 35 7.37 -5.01 38.10
CA SER A 35 7.66 -6.29 37.43
C SER A 35 9.16 -6.57 37.23
N TYR A 36 9.99 -6.23 38.23
CA TYR A 36 11.36 -6.74 38.34
C TYR A 36 11.40 -7.91 39.35
N VAL A 37 12.30 -8.85 39.13
CA VAL A 37 12.53 -10.00 40.03
C VAL A 37 13.95 -9.90 40.57
N TRP A 38 14.07 -9.63 41.87
CA TRP A 38 15.34 -9.58 42.58
C TRP A 38 15.60 -10.91 43.29
N PHE A 39 16.81 -11.42 43.13
CA PHE A 39 17.42 -12.39 44.04
C PHE A 39 18.44 -11.65 44.91
N LEU A 40 18.27 -11.70 46.23
CA LEU A 40 19.19 -11.14 47.21
C LEU A 40 19.76 -12.26 48.11
N PRO A 41 20.97 -12.14 48.66
CA PRO A 41 21.58 -13.22 49.42
C PRO A 41 20.86 -13.51 50.75
N ALA A 42 20.73 -14.79 51.10
CA ALA A 42 20.07 -15.22 52.33
C ALA A 42 20.91 -15.02 53.61
N TRP A 43 22.14 -14.51 53.49
CA TRP A 43 23.10 -14.29 54.58
C TRP A 43 23.23 -12.82 55.02
N LEU A 44 22.49 -11.89 54.40
CA LEU A 44 22.43 -10.50 54.85
C LEU A 44 21.86 -10.43 56.28
N ALA A 45 22.33 -9.47 57.09
CA ALA A 45 21.90 -9.35 58.49
C ALA A 45 20.37 -9.18 58.62
N PRO A 46 19.67 -9.72 59.64
CA PRO A 46 18.20 -9.66 59.72
C PRO A 46 17.58 -8.24 59.73
N ASP A 47 18.40 -7.24 60.05
CA ASP A 47 18.11 -5.81 60.08
C ASP A 47 18.85 -5.00 58.99
N TRP A 48 19.46 -5.66 57.99
CA TRP A 48 20.35 -5.04 56.99
C TRP A 48 19.73 -3.84 56.26
N TYR A 49 18.42 -3.81 56.09
CA TYR A 49 17.66 -2.77 55.38
C TYR A 49 17.31 -1.55 56.25
N ASP A 50 17.63 -1.55 57.56
CA ASP A 50 17.30 -0.48 58.51
C ASP A 50 18.24 0.73 58.37
N THR A 51 18.17 1.40 57.22
CA THR A 51 18.95 2.61 56.90
C THR A 51 18.77 3.73 57.94
N ASP A 52 17.59 3.86 58.57
CA ASP A 52 17.39 4.79 59.67
C ASP A 52 18.27 4.49 60.90
N ARG A 53 18.72 3.25 61.09
CA ARG A 53 19.70 2.90 62.13
C ARG A 53 21.14 3.00 61.62
N TYR A 54 21.44 2.44 60.44
CA TYR A 54 22.82 2.42 59.92
C TYR A 54 23.35 3.82 59.56
N ASN A 55 22.50 4.72 59.03
CA ASN A 55 22.83 6.14 58.79
C ASN A 55 23.00 6.97 60.08
N LYS A 56 22.72 6.40 61.26
CA LYS A 56 22.84 7.05 62.58
C LYS A 56 23.91 6.40 63.47
N GLY A 57 24.68 5.45 62.93
CA GLY A 57 25.83 4.84 63.62
C GLY A 57 26.98 5.83 63.83
N ALA A 58 27.68 5.73 64.95
CA ALA A 58 28.79 6.62 65.28
C ALA A 58 30.12 6.26 64.58
N ASP A 59 30.21 5.07 63.99
CA ASP A 59 31.41 4.50 63.31
C ASP A 59 31.18 4.23 61.81
N SER A 60 29.98 4.48 61.27
CA SER A 60 29.65 4.17 59.88
C SER A 60 29.90 5.37 58.95
N SER A 61 30.82 5.21 57.98
CA SER A 61 30.99 6.13 56.85
C SER A 61 29.88 5.98 55.77
N GLU A 62 28.70 5.52 56.16
CA GLU A 62 27.60 5.12 55.29
C GLU A 62 26.45 6.13 55.39
N VAL A 63 26.00 6.64 54.24
CA VAL A 63 24.88 7.59 54.14
C VAL A 63 23.99 7.20 52.95
N VAL A 64 23.09 6.26 53.17
CA VAL A 64 22.17 5.76 52.13
C VAL A 64 20.94 6.69 52.05
N PRO A 65 20.63 7.30 50.89
CA PRO A 65 19.62 8.36 50.77
C PRO A 65 18.17 7.86 50.67
N CYS A 66 17.83 6.78 51.39
CA CYS A 66 16.48 6.25 51.54
C CYS A 66 16.20 5.99 53.03
N SER A 67 14.95 6.17 53.46
CA SER A 67 14.49 5.79 54.80
C SER A 67 14.23 4.29 54.93
N THR A 68 14.12 3.77 56.16
CA THR A 68 13.80 2.35 56.38
C THR A 68 12.41 1.98 55.80
N ALA A 69 11.47 2.93 55.73
CA ALA A 69 10.17 2.71 55.10
C ALA A 69 10.26 2.51 53.58
N GLU A 70 11.08 3.32 52.89
CA GLU A 70 11.32 3.18 51.45
C GLU A 70 12.12 1.91 51.14
N MET A 71 13.08 1.54 52.00
CA MET A 71 13.82 0.29 51.90
C MET A 71 12.91 -0.95 52.05
N LEU A 72 11.95 -0.92 52.98
CA LEU A 72 10.94 -1.98 53.13
C LEU A 72 10.06 -2.15 51.87
N GLU A 73 9.72 -1.07 51.16
CA GLU A 73 9.03 -1.15 49.87
C GLU A 73 9.97 -1.65 48.76
N ALA A 74 11.23 -1.19 48.75
CA ALA A 74 12.25 -1.56 47.77
C ALA A 74 12.51 -3.07 47.72
N ILE A 75 12.61 -3.70 48.89
CA ILE A 75 12.90 -5.13 49.04
C ILE A 75 11.64 -6.01 49.01
N ASN A 76 10.43 -5.45 48.99
CA ASN A 76 9.22 -6.28 49.10
C ASN A 76 9.06 -7.22 47.90
N GLY A 77 8.78 -8.50 48.18
CA GLY A 77 8.64 -9.54 47.18
C GLY A 77 9.96 -10.13 46.63
N HIS A 78 11.13 -9.74 47.16
CA HIS A 78 12.41 -10.33 46.73
C HIS A 78 12.49 -11.83 47.03
N LEU A 79 13.28 -12.52 46.20
CA LEU A 79 13.62 -13.93 46.37
C LEU A 79 15.01 -14.07 46.98
N SER A 80 15.26 -15.18 47.67
CA SER A 80 16.59 -15.58 48.13
C SER A 80 16.80 -17.08 47.94
N LEU A 81 18.05 -17.49 47.81
CA LEU A 81 18.44 -18.90 47.75
C LEU A 81 19.25 -19.23 49.00
N THR A 82 18.95 -20.37 49.63
CA THR A 82 19.72 -20.87 50.78
C THR A 82 19.81 -22.40 50.75
N HIS A 83 20.74 -23.00 51.47
CA HIS A 83 20.77 -24.45 51.64
C HIS A 83 19.87 -24.89 52.78
N ALA A 84 19.14 -25.99 52.58
CA ALA A 84 18.46 -26.66 53.67
C ALA A 84 19.48 -27.06 54.77
N ALA A 85 19.15 -26.71 56.02
CA ALA A 85 19.97 -27.04 57.19
C ALA A 85 19.87 -28.53 57.61
N TRP A 86 18.83 -29.22 57.12
CA TRP A 86 18.46 -30.59 57.47
C TRP A 86 18.10 -31.33 56.18
N ALA A 87 18.37 -32.64 56.12
CA ALA A 87 17.73 -33.51 55.14
C ALA A 87 16.22 -33.69 55.47
N HIS A 88 15.49 -34.40 54.61
CA HIS A 88 14.09 -34.75 54.88
C HIS A 88 13.97 -35.55 56.19
N ASP A 89 12.95 -35.25 57.00
CA ASP A 89 12.80 -35.85 58.34
C ASP A 89 12.64 -37.38 58.34
N ASN A 90 12.30 -37.99 57.19
CA ASN A 90 12.23 -39.44 56.99
C ASN A 90 13.51 -40.07 56.44
N ALA A 91 14.57 -39.30 56.18
CA ALA A 91 15.85 -39.83 55.73
C ALA A 91 16.53 -40.62 56.87
N ILE A 92 17.10 -41.78 56.53
CA ILE A 92 17.80 -42.65 57.46
C ILE A 92 19.30 -42.30 57.44
N MET A 93 19.86 -42.08 58.62
CA MET A 93 21.24 -41.65 58.82
C MET A 93 22.20 -42.82 59.06
N GLN A 94 23.51 -42.56 59.16
CA GLN A 94 24.55 -43.54 59.49
C GLN A 94 24.32 -44.28 60.82
N THR A 95 23.58 -43.69 61.76
CA THR A 95 23.17 -44.30 63.04
C THR A 95 21.95 -45.23 62.92
N ASN A 96 21.35 -45.34 61.72
CA ASN A 96 20.09 -46.06 61.46
C ASN A 96 18.87 -45.52 62.26
N GLU A 97 18.94 -44.28 62.73
CA GLU A 97 17.78 -43.47 63.16
C GLU A 97 17.38 -42.51 62.02
N THR A 98 16.17 -41.93 62.09
CA THR A 98 15.76 -40.88 61.14
C THR A 98 16.20 -39.48 61.56
N VAL A 99 16.38 -38.60 60.58
CA VAL A 99 16.68 -37.17 60.80
C VAL A 99 15.64 -36.50 61.71
N GLY A 100 14.35 -36.85 61.57
CA GLY A 100 13.27 -36.32 62.41
C GLY A 100 13.40 -36.74 63.87
N GLU A 101 13.69 -38.02 64.13
CA GLU A 101 13.92 -38.55 65.48
C GLU A 101 15.15 -37.89 66.14
N TRP A 102 16.26 -37.78 65.41
CA TRP A 102 17.47 -37.10 65.91
C TRP A 102 17.22 -35.63 66.26
N ARG A 103 16.47 -34.91 65.41
CA ARG A 103 16.12 -33.48 65.67
C ARG A 103 15.26 -33.33 66.93
N GLU A 104 14.33 -34.24 67.18
CA GLU A 104 13.49 -34.22 68.39
C GLU A 104 14.25 -34.67 69.64
N ASN A 105 15.17 -35.64 69.51
CA ASN A 105 16.12 -36.02 70.55
C ASN A 105 17.00 -34.81 70.95
N LEU A 106 17.53 -34.06 69.97
CA LEU A 106 18.32 -32.86 70.24
C LEU A 106 17.50 -31.74 70.89
N ARG A 107 16.28 -31.44 70.42
CA ARG A 107 15.36 -30.50 71.10
C ARG A 107 15.13 -30.91 72.55
N THR A 108 14.85 -32.19 72.78
CA THR A 108 14.60 -32.75 74.12
C THR A 108 15.83 -32.60 75.03
N LEU A 109 17.04 -32.79 74.52
CA LEU A 109 18.30 -32.59 75.26
C LEU A 109 18.56 -31.11 75.58
N LEU A 110 18.41 -30.21 74.60
CA LEU A 110 18.61 -28.77 74.80
C LEU A 110 17.60 -28.20 75.79
N GLN A 111 16.34 -28.65 75.73
CA GLN A 111 15.29 -28.21 76.64
C GLN A 111 15.54 -28.73 78.07
N LYS A 112 15.93 -29.99 78.24
CA LYS A 112 16.23 -30.58 79.57
C LYS A 112 17.52 -30.03 80.20
N ARG A 113 18.54 -29.69 79.41
CA ARG A 113 19.88 -29.35 79.92
C ARG A 113 20.15 -27.84 79.97
N PHE A 114 19.51 -27.06 79.10
CA PHE A 114 19.77 -25.61 78.96
C PHE A 114 18.48 -24.76 78.91
N ASN A 115 17.29 -25.35 79.02
CA ASN A 115 15.99 -24.67 78.86
C ASN A 115 15.89 -23.87 77.54
N ARG A 116 16.44 -24.43 76.45
CA ARG A 116 16.40 -23.85 75.10
C ARG A 116 15.65 -24.79 74.14
N THR A 117 14.64 -24.25 73.46
CA THR A 117 13.87 -24.94 72.41
C THR A 117 14.44 -24.73 71.00
N LEU A 118 15.20 -23.65 70.79
CA LEU A 118 15.78 -23.30 69.50
C LEU A 118 17.03 -24.15 69.20
N VAL A 119 16.96 -24.95 68.13
CA VAL A 119 18.09 -25.70 67.58
C VAL A 119 18.79 -24.82 66.54
N SER A 120 20.11 -24.64 66.66
CA SER A 120 20.91 -23.96 65.63
C SER A 120 20.88 -24.74 64.32
N SER A 121 20.72 -24.06 63.19
CA SER A 121 20.87 -24.63 61.84
C SER A 121 22.21 -25.33 61.65
N TYR A 122 23.28 -24.81 62.27
CA TYR A 122 24.62 -25.38 62.20
C TYR A 122 24.81 -26.70 62.98
N ALA A 123 23.87 -27.09 63.86
CA ALA A 123 24.07 -28.28 64.70
C ALA A 123 24.11 -29.60 63.88
N GLY A 124 23.41 -29.67 62.73
CA GLY A 124 23.52 -30.81 61.82
C GLY A 124 24.88 -30.88 61.11
N TYR A 125 25.40 -29.73 60.69
CA TYR A 125 26.71 -29.61 60.05
C TYR A 125 27.84 -30.07 60.99
N ALA A 126 27.80 -29.62 62.25
CA ALA A 126 28.77 -30.02 63.26
C ALA A 126 28.70 -31.53 63.58
N TYR A 127 27.50 -32.10 63.65
CA TYR A 127 27.31 -33.54 63.88
C TYR A 127 27.86 -34.37 62.71
N ASP A 128 27.56 -33.97 61.47
CA ASP A 128 28.03 -34.67 60.26
C ASP A 128 29.54 -34.55 60.09
N ALA A 129 30.15 -33.40 60.43
CA ALA A 129 31.60 -33.23 60.41
C ALA A 129 32.30 -34.17 61.40
N VAL A 130 31.79 -34.33 62.63
CA VAL A 130 32.34 -35.28 63.60
C VAL A 130 32.21 -36.73 63.10
N TRP A 131 31.08 -37.09 62.49
CA TRP A 131 30.89 -38.43 61.92
C TRP A 131 31.78 -38.72 60.71
N MET A 132 32.01 -37.74 59.84
CA MET A 132 32.95 -37.82 58.72
C MET A 132 34.36 -38.16 59.20
N PHE A 133 34.87 -37.46 60.22
CA PHE A 133 36.18 -37.76 60.83
C PHE A 133 36.19 -39.14 61.50
N ALA A 134 35.13 -39.51 62.22
CA ALA A 134 35.03 -40.81 62.88
C ALA A 134 35.04 -41.99 61.89
N LEU A 135 34.29 -41.90 60.78
CA LEU A 135 34.23 -42.93 59.75
C LEU A 135 35.56 -43.10 59.02
N ALA A 136 36.23 -41.99 58.68
CA ALA A 136 37.56 -42.05 58.08
C ALA A 136 38.61 -42.63 59.03
N LEU A 137 38.50 -42.37 60.34
CA LEU A 137 39.40 -42.90 61.36
C LEU A 137 39.17 -44.40 61.60
N GLU A 138 37.91 -44.84 61.58
CA GLU A 138 37.55 -46.26 61.64
C GLU A 138 38.08 -47.02 60.41
N GLN A 139 37.95 -46.45 59.21
CA GLN A 139 38.51 -47.04 57.98
C GLN A 139 40.05 -47.07 58.00
N LEU A 140 40.72 -46.01 58.47
CA LEU A 140 42.18 -46.03 58.67
C LEU A 140 42.60 -47.14 59.64
N SER A 141 41.88 -47.31 60.75
CA SER A 141 42.14 -48.38 61.72
C SER A 141 41.85 -49.79 61.20
N LYS A 142 41.02 -49.93 60.15
CA LYS A 142 40.77 -51.20 59.45
C LYS A 142 41.86 -51.53 58.43
N GLU A 143 42.45 -50.50 57.80
CA GLU A 143 43.57 -50.65 56.86
C GLU A 143 44.91 -50.90 57.59
N ASP A 144 45.17 -50.18 58.68
CA ASP A 144 46.35 -50.36 59.54
C ASP A 144 46.01 -50.04 61.01
N PRO A 145 45.85 -51.05 61.89
CA PRO A 145 45.63 -50.84 63.32
C PRO A 145 46.77 -50.11 64.04
N SER A 146 47.99 -50.10 63.49
CA SER A 146 49.15 -49.40 64.08
C SER A 146 49.17 -47.90 63.77
N ALA A 147 48.48 -47.48 62.70
CA ALA A 147 48.37 -46.08 62.28
C ALA A 147 47.80 -45.16 63.37
N LEU A 148 46.90 -45.67 64.22
CA LEU A 148 46.31 -44.93 65.35
C LEU A 148 47.38 -44.42 66.34
N SER A 149 48.47 -45.16 66.53
CA SER A 149 49.58 -44.75 67.41
C SER A 149 50.45 -43.64 66.81
N PHE A 150 50.34 -43.39 65.50
CA PHE A 150 51.20 -42.49 64.73
C PHE A 150 50.39 -41.61 63.76
N ILE A 151 49.18 -41.19 64.16
CA ILE A 151 48.25 -40.45 63.29
C ILE A 151 48.80 -39.11 62.76
N HIS A 152 49.68 -38.47 63.53
CA HIS A 152 50.38 -37.22 63.16
C HIS A 152 51.62 -37.44 62.28
N ALA A 153 52.01 -38.67 61.96
CA ALA A 153 53.11 -38.91 61.04
C ALA A 153 52.67 -38.55 59.60
N PRO A 154 53.49 -37.84 58.78
CA PRO A 154 53.03 -37.27 57.51
C PRO A 154 52.38 -38.26 56.54
N ASN A 155 52.88 -39.50 56.48
CA ASN A 155 52.31 -40.56 55.65
C ASN A 155 50.91 -40.99 56.15
N THR A 156 50.75 -41.11 57.47
CA THR A 156 49.47 -41.45 58.11
C THR A 156 48.45 -40.32 57.94
N THR A 157 48.87 -39.07 58.17
CA THR A 157 48.01 -37.89 57.99
C THR A 157 47.57 -37.76 56.53
N LYS A 158 48.48 -37.96 55.57
CA LYS A 158 48.12 -37.99 54.14
C LYS A 158 47.12 -39.11 53.84
N ARG A 159 47.35 -40.32 54.34
CA ARG A 159 46.43 -41.45 54.11
C ARG A 159 45.05 -41.21 54.74
N TYR A 160 45.00 -40.56 55.90
CA TYR A 160 43.75 -40.15 56.54
C TYR A 160 42.97 -39.15 55.68
N VAL A 161 43.63 -38.14 55.09
CA VAL A 161 43.01 -37.22 54.12
C VAL A 161 42.53 -37.96 52.87
N GLU A 162 43.34 -38.86 52.30
CA GLU A 162 42.92 -39.73 51.19
C GLU A 162 41.68 -40.58 51.50
N ILE A 163 41.39 -40.87 52.78
CA ILE A 163 40.18 -41.62 53.21
C ILE A 163 39.01 -40.66 53.46
N LEU A 164 39.24 -39.48 54.05
CA LEU A 164 38.24 -38.42 54.20
C LEU A 164 37.65 -38.01 52.83
N GLU A 165 38.49 -37.80 51.83
CA GLU A 165 38.07 -37.50 50.44
C GLU A 165 37.20 -38.59 49.80
N LYS A 166 37.27 -39.83 50.30
CA LYS A 166 36.49 -40.99 49.82
C LYS A 166 35.29 -41.31 50.71
N THR A 167 35.09 -40.56 51.80
CA THR A 167 34.00 -40.80 52.76
C THR A 167 32.67 -40.36 52.16
N ASP A 168 31.68 -41.26 52.20
CA ASP A 168 30.37 -41.14 51.54
C ASP A 168 29.29 -41.74 52.43
N PHE A 169 28.44 -40.90 53.02
CA PHE A 169 27.36 -41.33 53.93
C PHE A 169 26.17 -40.35 53.93
N ASN A 170 25.02 -40.82 54.44
CA ASN A 170 23.84 -39.99 54.69
C ASN A 170 23.88 -39.50 56.14
N GLY A 171 24.03 -38.19 56.33
CA GLY A 171 24.01 -37.52 57.63
C GLY A 171 22.74 -36.72 57.89
N VAL A 172 22.75 -35.92 58.96
CA VAL A 172 21.67 -35.04 59.40
C VAL A 172 21.35 -33.95 58.37
N SER A 173 22.37 -33.40 57.71
CA SER A 173 22.27 -32.24 56.80
C SER A 173 22.18 -32.59 55.30
N GLY A 174 22.25 -33.88 54.97
CA GLY A 174 22.24 -34.39 53.59
C GLY A 174 23.18 -35.57 53.38
N ARG A 175 23.43 -35.93 52.12
CA ARG A 175 24.51 -36.86 51.78
C ARG A 175 25.83 -36.09 51.75
N ILE A 176 26.79 -36.58 52.51
CA ILE A 176 28.14 -36.03 52.66
C ILE A 176 29.06 -36.81 51.71
N GLN A 177 29.72 -36.10 50.79
CA GLN A 177 30.66 -36.70 49.84
C GLN A 177 31.56 -35.61 49.24
N PHE A 178 32.89 -35.76 49.37
CA PHE A 178 33.83 -34.84 48.75
C PHE A 178 33.91 -35.05 47.23
N ARG A 179 33.93 -33.95 46.47
CA ARG A 179 33.96 -33.96 44.99
C ARG A 179 34.94 -32.93 44.40
N GLY A 180 35.97 -32.56 45.16
CA GLY A 180 36.99 -31.55 44.77
C GLY A 180 36.57 -30.09 44.94
N ASN A 181 35.29 -29.85 45.26
CA ASN A 181 34.69 -28.60 45.76
C ASN A 181 33.42 -29.03 46.56
N PRO A 182 32.57 -28.12 47.12
CA PRO A 182 32.00 -28.25 48.46
C PRO A 182 31.34 -29.61 48.78
N SER A 183 31.74 -30.18 49.92
CA SER A 183 31.62 -31.61 50.29
C SER A 183 30.21 -32.13 50.60
N ARG A 184 29.15 -31.40 50.26
CA ARG A 184 27.78 -31.67 50.69
C ARG A 184 26.79 -31.42 49.55
N ILE A 185 25.98 -32.44 49.25
CA ILE A 185 24.89 -32.35 48.28
C ILE A 185 23.59 -32.10 49.05
N SER A 186 23.20 -30.83 49.16
CA SER A 186 21.99 -30.40 49.89
C SER A 186 20.97 -29.74 48.98
N VAL A 187 19.70 -29.94 49.34
CA VAL A 187 18.55 -29.22 48.77
C VAL A 187 18.75 -27.71 48.92
N VAL A 188 18.49 -26.96 47.85
CA VAL A 188 18.45 -25.49 47.88
C VAL A 188 17.00 -25.05 48.05
N GLU A 189 16.72 -24.26 49.07
CA GLU A 189 15.39 -23.70 49.32
C GLU A 189 15.28 -22.31 48.66
N VAL A 190 14.21 -22.12 47.90
CA VAL A 190 13.84 -20.83 47.30
C VAL A 190 12.93 -20.13 48.30
N LEU A 191 13.42 -19.03 48.84
CA LEU A 191 12.70 -18.17 49.78
C LEU A 191 12.08 -16.98 49.03
N GLN A 192 10.94 -16.48 49.51
CA GLN A 192 10.44 -15.15 49.19
C GLN A 192 10.21 -14.36 50.48
N TRP A 193 10.64 -13.11 50.52
CA TRP A 193 10.32 -12.16 51.59
C TRP A 193 9.12 -11.31 51.17
N VAL A 194 8.04 -11.32 51.95
CA VAL A 194 6.83 -10.53 51.69
C VAL A 194 6.32 -9.96 53.01
N ASP A 195 6.12 -8.65 53.08
CA ASP A 195 5.52 -7.94 54.22
C ASP A 195 6.17 -8.31 55.57
N ASN A 196 7.51 -8.29 55.61
CA ASN A 196 8.35 -8.71 56.74
C ASN A 196 8.22 -10.18 57.19
N VAL A 197 7.81 -11.07 56.28
CA VAL A 197 7.76 -12.53 56.50
C VAL A 197 8.45 -13.28 55.36
N THR A 198 9.54 -13.97 55.69
CA THR A 198 10.20 -14.91 54.78
C THR A 198 9.44 -16.24 54.71
N ARG A 199 9.20 -16.76 53.51
CA ARG A 199 8.50 -18.04 53.28
C ARG A 199 9.27 -18.89 52.26
N ILE A 200 9.32 -20.21 52.46
CA ILE A 200 9.82 -21.14 51.45
C ILE A 200 8.74 -21.27 50.37
N VAL A 201 9.05 -20.86 49.13
CA VAL A 201 8.16 -20.92 47.97
C VAL A 201 8.56 -22.02 46.96
N GLY A 202 9.73 -22.63 47.13
CA GLY A 202 10.16 -23.76 46.33
C GLY A 202 11.42 -24.45 46.88
N LYS A 203 11.78 -25.59 46.31
CA LYS A 203 13.00 -26.34 46.61
C LYS A 203 13.61 -26.94 45.34
N PHE A 204 14.93 -26.92 45.23
CA PHE A 204 15.69 -27.64 44.21
C PHE A 204 16.40 -28.83 44.86
N GLU A 205 16.04 -30.04 44.41
CA GLU A 205 16.63 -31.29 44.89
C GLU A 205 17.71 -31.77 43.90
N PRO A 206 19.01 -31.69 44.25
CA PRO A 206 20.09 -32.12 43.35
C PRO A 206 20.08 -33.64 43.13
N ASN A 207 20.30 -34.06 41.90
CA ASN A 207 20.34 -35.46 41.49
C ASN A 207 21.70 -36.09 41.83
N VAL A 208 21.74 -36.66 43.04
CA VAL A 208 22.89 -37.31 43.67
C VAL A 208 23.54 -38.44 42.84
N SER A 209 22.86 -38.96 41.82
CA SER A 209 23.33 -40.10 41.00
C SER A 209 24.34 -39.75 39.91
N ILE A 210 24.51 -38.46 39.55
CA ILE A 210 25.31 -38.06 38.37
C ILE A 210 26.77 -37.72 38.74
N SER A 211 27.71 -38.14 37.89
CA SER A 211 29.15 -37.94 38.04
C SER A 211 29.64 -36.63 37.41
N ASN A 212 29.72 -35.59 38.25
CA ASN A 212 30.61 -34.42 38.12
C ASN A 212 30.72 -33.72 36.74
N LYS A 213 29.62 -33.61 35.97
CA LYS A 213 29.59 -32.84 34.71
C LYS A 213 28.38 -31.92 34.49
N ASP A 214 27.39 -31.93 35.38
CA ASP A 214 26.27 -30.97 35.32
C ASP A 214 25.78 -30.63 36.75
N PRO A 215 26.01 -29.41 37.25
CA PRO A 215 25.48 -28.95 38.55
C PRO A 215 24.00 -28.55 38.49
N LEU A 216 23.36 -28.54 37.31
CA LEU A 216 21.91 -28.36 37.17
C LEU A 216 21.16 -29.70 37.23
N ALA A 217 21.86 -30.83 37.30
CA ALA A 217 21.27 -32.15 37.48
C ALA A 217 20.48 -32.18 38.80
N GLY A 218 19.16 -32.06 38.71
CA GLY A 218 18.25 -32.02 39.86
C GLY A 218 16.83 -31.62 39.46
N THR A 219 15.92 -31.62 40.43
CA THR A 219 14.49 -31.31 40.21
C THR A 219 14.12 -30.02 40.95
N LEU A 220 13.66 -29.00 40.22
CA LEU A 220 13.13 -27.78 40.80
C LEU A 220 11.62 -27.89 41.03
N PHE A 221 11.20 -27.88 42.29
CA PHE A 221 9.81 -27.78 42.71
C PHE A 221 9.50 -26.34 43.14
N LEU A 222 8.80 -25.57 42.30
CA LEU A 222 8.24 -24.27 42.68
C LEU A 222 6.75 -24.44 43.00
N ASN A 223 6.31 -23.94 44.16
CA ASN A 223 4.89 -23.80 44.45
C ASN A 223 4.43 -22.42 43.97
N GLU A 224 4.05 -22.33 42.69
CA GLU A 224 3.62 -21.05 42.09
C GLU A 224 2.41 -20.42 42.78
N SER A 225 1.62 -21.18 43.56
CA SER A 225 0.52 -20.65 44.37
C SER A 225 0.94 -19.97 45.67
N MET A 226 2.19 -20.17 46.11
CA MET A 226 2.77 -19.50 47.29
C MET A 226 3.61 -18.27 46.94
N ILE A 227 4.01 -18.09 45.67
CA ILE A 227 4.76 -16.93 45.20
C ILE A 227 3.81 -15.74 45.05
N VAL A 228 4.07 -14.66 45.78
CA VAL A 228 3.27 -13.42 45.72
C VAL A 228 3.90 -12.46 44.71
N TRP A 229 3.16 -12.12 43.65
CA TRP A 229 3.57 -11.10 42.68
C TRP A 229 2.94 -9.75 43.03
N LEU A 230 3.79 -8.76 43.32
CA LEU A 230 3.38 -7.42 43.76
C LEU A 230 3.10 -6.43 42.60
N ASN A 231 3.23 -6.88 41.35
CA ASN A 231 2.94 -6.07 40.17
C ASN A 231 1.42 -5.84 39.98
N PRO A 232 1.00 -4.83 39.18
CA PRO A 232 -0.41 -4.50 39.00
C PRO A 232 -1.28 -5.64 38.43
N GLU A 233 -0.69 -6.55 37.66
CA GLU A 233 -1.37 -7.73 37.10
C GLU A 233 -1.48 -8.89 38.10
N LYS A 234 -0.76 -8.83 39.25
CA LYS A 234 -0.59 -9.92 40.22
C LYS A 234 -0.21 -11.26 39.57
N SER A 235 0.66 -11.16 38.56
CA SER A 235 0.99 -12.23 37.62
C SER A 235 2.51 -12.38 37.49
N LYS A 236 2.96 -13.58 37.09
CA LYS A 236 4.39 -13.89 36.85
C LYS A 236 4.98 -12.92 35.81
N PRO A 237 5.98 -12.08 36.17
CA PRO A 237 6.61 -11.15 35.24
C PRO A 237 7.16 -11.81 33.97
N LYS A 238 7.08 -11.10 32.85
CA LYS A 238 7.72 -11.50 31.59
C LYS A 238 9.21 -11.15 31.64
N ASP A 239 10.05 -12.00 31.07
CA ASP A 239 11.52 -11.86 31.06
C ASP A 239 12.06 -10.73 30.14
N GLY A 240 11.17 -9.94 29.53
CA GLY A 240 11.51 -8.87 28.60
C GLY A 240 11.67 -9.33 27.13
N THR A 241 11.61 -10.63 26.83
CA THR A 241 11.78 -11.11 25.45
C THR A 241 10.55 -10.91 24.56
N VAL A 242 10.79 -10.60 23.29
CA VAL A 242 9.74 -10.45 22.28
C VAL A 242 9.37 -11.82 21.73
N GLN A 243 8.24 -12.37 22.19
CA GLN A 243 7.72 -13.64 21.66
C GLN A 243 7.27 -13.47 20.20
N CYS A 244 7.90 -14.21 19.29
CA CYS A 244 7.50 -14.25 17.89
C CYS A 244 6.18 -15.04 17.74
N PHE A 245 5.28 -14.58 16.86
CA PHE A 245 3.94 -15.15 16.68
C PHE A 245 3.98 -16.42 15.79
N LEU A 246 4.55 -17.51 16.32
CA LEU A 246 4.67 -18.80 15.63
C LEU A 246 3.31 -19.52 15.50
N GLY A 247 2.50 -19.09 14.53
CA GLY A 247 1.38 -19.88 14.00
C GLY A 247 1.69 -20.59 12.67
N LEU A 248 2.84 -20.28 12.05
CA LEU A 248 3.19 -20.71 10.68
C LEU A 248 4.51 -21.48 10.56
N ALA A 249 5.46 -21.30 11.47
CA ALA A 249 6.77 -21.95 11.36
C ALA A 249 6.77 -23.43 11.78
N GLU A 250 5.86 -23.85 12.67
CA GLU A 250 5.71 -25.27 13.05
C GLU A 250 5.39 -26.17 11.86
N TYR A 251 4.58 -25.69 10.91
CA TYR A 251 4.25 -26.41 9.67
C TYR A 251 5.47 -26.67 8.77
N PHE A 252 6.53 -25.87 8.90
CA PHE A 252 7.76 -25.99 8.11
C PHE A 252 8.95 -26.54 8.90
N GLY A 253 8.79 -26.85 10.19
CA GLY A 253 9.86 -27.42 11.03
C GLY A 253 11.06 -26.49 11.27
N ILE A 254 10.87 -25.17 11.17
CA ILE A 254 11.95 -24.18 11.35
C ILE A 254 11.93 -23.64 12.77
N TYR A 255 12.89 -24.08 13.58
CA TYR A 255 13.03 -23.68 15.00
C TYR A 255 13.90 -22.42 15.21
N ASP A 256 14.61 -21.96 14.18
CA ASP A 256 15.40 -20.72 14.21
C ASP A 256 14.59 -19.54 13.64
N CYS A 257 14.33 -18.53 14.48
CA CYS A 257 13.58 -17.33 14.11
C CYS A 257 14.30 -16.47 13.06
N ASN A 258 15.63 -16.41 13.06
CA ASN A 258 16.40 -15.66 12.06
C ASN A 258 16.29 -16.36 10.70
N LEU A 259 16.44 -17.69 10.68
CA LEU A 259 16.28 -18.49 9.46
C LEU A 259 14.86 -18.37 8.88
N PHE A 260 13.83 -18.42 9.72
CA PHE A 260 12.44 -18.20 9.29
C PHE A 260 12.23 -16.80 8.70
N LEU A 261 12.75 -15.75 9.33
CA LEU A 261 12.66 -14.37 8.81
C LEU A 261 13.39 -14.20 7.48
N ILE A 262 14.57 -14.80 7.31
CA ILE A 262 15.30 -14.79 6.03
C ILE A 262 14.47 -15.47 4.94
N ILE A 263 13.96 -16.67 5.19
CA ILE A 263 13.14 -17.43 4.23
C ILE A 263 11.85 -16.68 3.87
N ALA A 264 11.15 -16.11 4.85
CA ALA A 264 9.93 -15.34 4.63
C ALA A 264 10.18 -14.09 3.76
N ASN A 265 11.28 -13.37 3.98
CA ASN A 265 11.65 -12.21 3.17
C ASN A 265 12.05 -12.59 1.74
N VAL A 266 12.79 -13.69 1.55
CA VAL A 266 13.14 -14.21 0.22
C VAL A 266 11.89 -14.62 -0.57
N ILE A 267 10.95 -15.33 0.07
CA ILE A 267 9.65 -15.68 -0.55
C ILE A 267 8.86 -14.41 -0.89
N GLY A 268 8.82 -13.42 0.01
CA GLY A 268 8.16 -12.14 -0.21
C GLY A 268 8.72 -11.38 -1.42
N LEU A 269 10.04 -11.31 -1.56
CA LEU A 269 10.73 -10.70 -2.71
C LEU A 269 10.44 -11.45 -4.02
N CYS A 270 10.42 -12.78 -4.01
CA CYS A 270 10.05 -13.59 -5.18
C CYS A 270 8.59 -13.35 -5.61
N VAL A 271 7.65 -13.25 -4.66
CA VAL A 271 6.24 -12.93 -4.95
C VAL A 271 6.08 -11.50 -5.46
N LEU A 272 6.84 -10.53 -4.92
CA LEU A 272 6.87 -9.16 -5.41
C LEU A 272 7.39 -9.10 -6.86
N GLY A 273 8.48 -9.80 -7.16
CA GLY A 273 9.03 -9.90 -8.52
C GLY A 273 8.04 -10.54 -9.50
N ALA A 274 7.40 -11.65 -9.12
CA ALA A 274 6.42 -12.33 -9.94
C ALA A 274 5.15 -11.49 -10.20
N THR A 275 4.66 -10.75 -9.20
CA THR A 275 3.49 -9.87 -9.35
C THR A 275 3.80 -8.62 -10.18
N LEU A 276 4.99 -8.02 -10.04
CA LEU A 276 5.46 -6.95 -10.91
C LEU A 276 5.63 -7.42 -12.37
N PHE A 277 6.20 -8.61 -12.59
CA PHE A 277 6.35 -9.20 -13.92
C PHE A 277 5.00 -9.53 -14.56
N ALA A 278 4.06 -10.11 -13.81
CA ALA A 278 2.69 -10.34 -14.28
C ALA A 278 1.98 -9.02 -14.60
N GLY A 279 2.17 -7.98 -13.78
CA GLY A 279 1.67 -6.63 -14.04
C GLY A 279 2.24 -6.05 -15.34
N PHE A 280 3.55 -6.17 -15.56
CA PHE A 280 4.21 -5.78 -16.80
C PHE A 280 3.67 -6.54 -18.01
N LEU A 281 3.48 -7.87 -17.93
CA LEU A 281 2.87 -8.66 -19.00
C LEU A 281 1.42 -8.27 -19.29
N VAL A 282 0.63 -7.91 -18.28
CA VAL A 282 -0.74 -7.40 -18.46
C VAL A 282 -0.75 -6.01 -19.10
N VAL A 283 0.17 -5.12 -18.71
CA VAL A 283 0.33 -3.80 -19.33
C VAL A 283 0.80 -3.94 -20.77
N LYS A 284 1.80 -4.79 -21.05
CA LYS A 284 2.27 -5.09 -22.40
C LYS A 284 1.16 -5.69 -23.26
N ASN A 285 0.48 -6.74 -22.81
CA ASN A 285 -0.63 -7.33 -23.57
C ASN A 285 -1.78 -6.34 -23.81
N ARG A 286 -2.02 -5.37 -22.91
CA ARG A 286 -2.98 -4.27 -23.13
C ARG A 286 -2.46 -3.26 -24.15
N TYR A 287 -1.17 -2.92 -24.13
CA TYR A 287 -0.53 -2.05 -25.10
C TYR A 287 -0.51 -2.68 -26.50
N ASP A 288 0.01 -3.89 -26.64
CA ASP A 288 0.10 -4.63 -27.90
C ASP A 288 -1.31 -4.84 -28.50
N ARG A 289 -2.32 -5.17 -27.68
CA ARG A 289 -3.73 -5.24 -28.10
C ARG A 289 -4.30 -3.88 -28.49
N LYS A 290 -3.91 -2.77 -27.85
CA LYS A 290 -4.29 -1.40 -28.28
C LYS A 290 -3.66 -1.07 -29.64
N VAL A 291 -2.37 -1.35 -29.83
CA VAL A 291 -1.65 -1.13 -31.09
C VAL A 291 -2.25 -1.96 -32.22
N MET A 292 -2.54 -3.24 -31.99
CA MET A 292 -3.21 -4.12 -32.97
C MET A 292 -4.61 -3.61 -33.32
N LEU A 293 -5.39 -3.11 -32.33
CA LEU A 293 -6.68 -2.48 -32.60
C LEU A 293 -6.55 -1.19 -33.41
N THR A 294 -5.51 -0.37 -33.20
CA THR A 294 -5.25 0.83 -34.01
C THR A 294 -4.79 0.49 -35.42
N GLN A 295 -3.93 -0.52 -35.61
CA GLN A 295 -3.55 -1.01 -36.95
C GLN A 295 -4.75 -1.58 -37.72
N ASN A 296 -5.57 -2.41 -37.06
CA ASN A 296 -6.79 -2.94 -37.66
C ASN A 296 -7.80 -1.83 -37.96
N PHE A 297 -7.89 -0.80 -37.11
CA PHE A 297 -8.71 0.38 -37.36
C PHE A 297 -8.26 1.14 -38.61
N MET A 298 -6.96 1.42 -38.76
CA MET A 298 -6.41 2.11 -39.94
C MET A 298 -6.63 1.31 -41.23
N LYS A 299 -6.39 -0.01 -41.21
CA LYS A 299 -6.76 -0.91 -42.32
C LYS A 299 -8.27 -0.85 -42.62
N SER A 300 -9.13 -0.86 -41.59
CA SER A 300 -10.59 -0.73 -41.72
C SER A 300 -11.11 0.67 -42.11
N ILE A 301 -10.21 1.62 -42.41
CA ILE A 301 -10.54 2.92 -42.99
C ILE A 301 -10.03 3.01 -44.45
N GLY A 302 -9.23 2.04 -44.91
CA GLY A 302 -8.55 2.10 -46.20
C GLY A 302 -7.27 2.94 -46.17
N LEU A 303 -6.79 3.34 -44.98
CA LEU A 303 -5.46 3.88 -44.76
C LEU A 303 -4.46 2.72 -44.73
N ASP A 304 -4.06 2.27 -45.92
CA ASP A 304 -2.94 1.36 -46.05
C ASP A 304 -1.63 2.14 -45.89
N LEU A 305 -1.13 2.20 -44.65
CA LEU A 305 0.14 2.88 -44.30
C LEU A 305 1.37 2.26 -44.99
N LEU A 306 1.23 1.14 -45.69
CA LEU A 306 2.26 0.59 -46.58
C LEU A 306 2.35 1.35 -47.92
N ASN A 307 1.44 2.27 -48.22
CA ASN A 307 1.43 3.09 -49.43
C ASN A 307 1.25 4.60 -49.13
N PRO A 308 2.24 5.25 -48.47
CA PRO A 308 2.15 6.65 -48.05
C PRO A 308 2.03 7.67 -49.19
N GLY A 309 2.35 7.30 -50.44
CA GLY A 309 2.22 8.16 -51.62
C GLY A 309 0.78 8.44 -52.09
N SER A 310 -0.23 8.01 -51.33
CA SER A 310 -1.65 8.08 -51.76
C SER A 310 -2.23 9.50 -51.75
N LEU A 311 -1.75 10.38 -50.86
CA LEU A 311 -2.07 11.83 -50.82
C LEU A 311 -0.96 12.69 -51.43
N GLU A 312 0.25 12.16 -51.61
CA GLU A 312 1.38 12.92 -52.18
C GLU A 312 1.10 13.47 -53.58
N LYS A 313 0.29 12.77 -54.38
CA LYS A 313 -0.20 13.23 -55.70
C LYS A 313 -1.15 14.43 -55.64
N TRP A 314 -1.66 14.77 -54.46
CA TRP A 314 -2.55 15.89 -54.18
C TRP A 314 -1.83 17.01 -53.40
N GLU A 315 -0.53 16.87 -53.13
CA GLU A 315 0.26 17.87 -52.40
C GLU A 315 0.47 19.13 -53.23
N ILE A 316 0.05 20.28 -52.70
CA ILE A 316 0.27 21.60 -53.26
C ILE A 316 1.38 22.31 -52.46
N PRO A 317 2.44 22.85 -53.11
CA PRO A 317 3.44 23.68 -52.44
C PRO A 317 2.81 24.84 -51.67
N ARG A 318 3.23 25.08 -50.42
CA ARG A 318 2.59 26.04 -49.52
C ARG A 318 2.65 27.49 -50.02
N ASP A 319 3.70 27.84 -50.75
CA ASP A 319 3.88 29.11 -51.45
C ASP A 319 2.84 29.35 -52.56
N LYS A 320 2.25 28.28 -53.11
CA LYS A 320 1.12 28.34 -54.05
C LYS A 320 -0.25 28.45 -53.36
N VAL A 321 -0.32 28.68 -52.05
CA VAL A 321 -1.58 28.76 -51.28
C VAL A 321 -1.62 30.01 -50.39
N VAL A 322 -2.50 30.96 -50.73
CA VAL A 322 -2.70 32.22 -50.00
C VAL A 322 -4.00 32.14 -49.18
N MET A 323 -3.88 32.13 -47.85
CA MET A 323 -5.04 32.19 -46.95
C MET A 323 -5.42 33.64 -46.63
N ASN A 324 -6.69 33.98 -46.80
CA ASN A 324 -7.27 35.29 -46.49
C ASN A 324 -8.13 35.20 -45.21
N ARG A 325 -9.38 35.67 -45.26
CA ARG A 325 -10.29 35.71 -44.09
C ARG A 325 -10.69 34.32 -43.57
N LYS A 326 -10.81 34.18 -42.25
CA LYS A 326 -11.50 33.04 -41.61
C LYS A 326 -12.96 33.01 -42.06
N LEU A 327 -13.45 31.84 -42.47
CA LEU A 327 -14.86 31.56 -42.79
C LEU A 327 -15.58 30.93 -41.59
N GLY A 328 -14.90 30.06 -40.85
CA GLY A 328 -15.48 29.31 -39.74
C GLY A 328 -14.42 28.57 -38.92
N GLU A 329 -14.88 27.82 -37.93
CA GLU A 329 -14.06 26.92 -37.11
C GLU A 329 -14.91 25.71 -36.72
N GLY A 330 -14.31 24.52 -36.80
CA GLY A 330 -14.92 23.25 -36.41
C GLY A 330 -13.97 22.45 -35.52
N ALA A 331 -14.30 21.20 -35.25
CA ALA A 331 -13.60 20.35 -34.28
C ALA A 331 -12.05 20.39 -34.42
N PHE A 332 -11.55 20.02 -35.60
CA PHE A 332 -10.11 19.93 -35.88
C PHE A 332 -9.40 21.29 -36.01
N GLY A 333 -10.13 22.38 -36.26
CA GLY A 333 -9.51 23.68 -36.56
C GLY A 333 -10.33 24.62 -37.43
N LYS A 334 -9.64 25.66 -37.91
CA LYS A 334 -10.24 26.79 -38.62
C LYS A 334 -10.38 26.49 -40.12
N VAL A 335 -11.35 27.16 -40.74
CA VAL A 335 -11.50 27.19 -42.20
C VAL A 335 -11.29 28.62 -42.67
N TYR A 336 -10.41 28.82 -43.64
CA TYR A 336 -10.11 30.10 -44.25
C TYR A 336 -10.57 30.10 -45.72
N GLY A 337 -11.00 31.26 -46.21
CA GLY A 337 -11.15 31.50 -47.64
C GLY A 337 -9.80 31.98 -48.16
N GLY A 338 -9.41 31.54 -49.35
CA GLY A 338 -8.10 31.85 -49.91
C GLY A 338 -8.07 31.64 -51.42
N GLU A 339 -6.86 31.68 -51.97
CA GLU A 339 -6.58 31.39 -53.37
C GLU A 339 -5.43 30.37 -53.44
N ALA A 340 -5.53 29.42 -54.37
CA ALA A 340 -4.47 28.45 -54.62
C ALA A 340 -4.12 28.42 -56.12
N PHE A 341 -2.84 28.32 -56.44
CA PHE A 341 -2.34 28.30 -57.81
C PHE A 341 -2.21 26.89 -58.35
N PHE A 342 -2.97 26.58 -59.39
CA PHE A 342 -2.93 25.32 -60.11
C PHE A 342 -2.39 25.56 -61.52
N GLU A 343 -1.36 24.83 -61.95
CA GLU A 343 -0.66 25.09 -63.22
C GLU A 343 -1.58 25.01 -64.46
N ALA A 344 -2.64 24.19 -64.40
CA ALA A 344 -3.63 24.06 -65.46
C ALA A 344 -4.86 24.98 -65.33
N LYS A 345 -4.99 25.79 -64.26
CA LYS A 345 -6.17 26.65 -63.99
C LYS A 345 -5.84 28.09 -63.55
N GLY A 346 -4.57 28.41 -63.26
CA GLY A 346 -4.16 29.66 -62.63
C GLY A 346 -4.53 29.72 -61.15
N TRP A 347 -4.69 30.93 -60.62
CA TRP A 347 -5.22 31.16 -59.27
C TRP A 347 -6.72 30.85 -59.23
N VAL A 348 -7.13 29.99 -58.28
CA VAL A 348 -8.53 29.59 -58.07
C VAL A 348 -8.90 29.89 -56.62
N ALA A 349 -10.11 30.43 -56.40
CA ALA A 349 -10.64 30.64 -55.06
C ALA A 349 -10.92 29.29 -54.35
N VAL A 350 -10.39 29.13 -53.14
CA VAL A 350 -10.45 27.88 -52.36
C VAL A 350 -10.91 28.11 -50.91
N ALA A 351 -11.40 27.04 -50.28
CA ALA A 351 -11.55 26.93 -48.84
C ALA A 351 -10.42 26.06 -48.28
N VAL A 352 -9.66 26.58 -47.32
CA VAL A 352 -8.52 25.91 -46.67
C VAL A 352 -8.91 25.52 -45.24
N LYS A 353 -9.14 24.22 -45.00
CA LYS A 353 -9.31 23.66 -43.65
C LYS A 353 -7.91 23.47 -43.06
N THR A 354 -7.68 23.95 -41.84
CA THR A 354 -6.36 23.92 -41.18
C THR A 354 -6.42 23.12 -39.89
N LEU A 355 -5.47 22.21 -39.67
CA LEU A 355 -5.30 21.54 -38.37
C LEU A 355 -4.69 22.51 -37.33
N LYS A 356 -5.11 22.40 -36.07
CA LYS A 356 -4.52 23.18 -34.95
C LYS A 356 -3.05 22.79 -34.72
N VAL A 357 -2.18 23.78 -34.50
CA VAL A 357 -0.77 23.54 -34.15
C VAL A 357 -0.71 22.87 -32.76
N GLY A 358 0.07 21.79 -32.65
CA GLY A 358 0.13 20.99 -31.42
C GLY A 358 -1.00 19.97 -31.25
N SER A 359 -1.83 19.73 -32.28
CA SER A 359 -2.81 18.63 -32.26
C SER A 359 -2.16 17.25 -32.11
N THR A 360 -2.91 16.33 -31.52
CA THR A 360 -2.49 14.95 -31.28
C THR A 360 -2.32 14.15 -32.57
N THR A 361 -1.57 13.05 -32.50
CA THR A 361 -1.42 12.10 -33.62
C THR A 361 -2.77 11.54 -34.08
N GLU A 362 -3.68 11.28 -33.15
CA GLU A 362 -5.05 10.86 -33.41
C GLU A 362 -5.86 11.94 -34.17
N GLU A 363 -5.83 13.20 -33.75
CA GLU A 363 -6.51 14.31 -34.46
C GLU A 363 -5.90 14.53 -35.86
N LYS A 364 -4.58 14.45 -35.99
CA LYS A 364 -3.87 14.56 -37.28
C LYS A 364 -4.24 13.42 -38.22
N LEU A 365 -4.41 12.20 -37.68
CA LEU A 365 -4.88 11.06 -38.44
C LEU A 365 -6.34 11.23 -38.88
N GLU A 366 -7.24 11.67 -38.01
CA GLU A 366 -8.66 11.87 -38.36
C GLU A 366 -8.87 13.02 -39.35
N PHE A 367 -8.08 14.09 -39.26
CA PHE A 367 -8.03 15.16 -40.27
C PHE A 367 -7.60 14.64 -41.66
N LEU A 368 -6.56 13.80 -41.70
CA LEU A 368 -6.09 13.19 -42.96
C LEU A 368 -7.04 12.10 -43.49
N CYS A 369 -7.77 11.40 -42.61
CA CYS A 369 -8.84 10.47 -43.01
C CYS A 369 -9.93 11.18 -43.85
N GLU A 370 -10.27 12.42 -43.52
CA GLU A 370 -11.28 13.20 -44.25
C GLU A 370 -10.84 13.46 -45.69
N ALA A 371 -9.60 13.95 -45.90
CA ALA A 371 -9.04 14.15 -47.23
C ALA A 371 -8.87 12.83 -48.01
N GLU A 372 -8.45 11.76 -47.35
CA GLU A 372 -8.31 10.39 -47.91
C GLU A 372 -9.65 9.79 -48.39
N VAL A 373 -10.77 10.23 -47.79
CA VAL A 373 -12.13 9.92 -48.22
C VAL A 373 -12.56 10.85 -49.36
N MET A 374 -12.40 12.17 -49.20
CA MET A 374 -12.86 13.17 -50.19
C MET A 374 -12.23 12.98 -51.58
N LYS A 375 -10.95 12.58 -51.66
CA LYS A 375 -10.27 12.35 -52.95
C LYS A 375 -10.88 11.22 -53.80
N ARG A 376 -11.78 10.42 -53.23
CA ARG A 376 -12.50 9.32 -53.90
C ARG A 376 -13.80 9.79 -54.57
N PHE A 377 -14.19 11.05 -54.38
CA PHE A 377 -15.44 11.60 -54.87
C PHE A 377 -15.20 12.68 -55.91
N ASP A 378 -15.75 12.47 -57.10
CA ASP A 378 -15.87 13.47 -58.16
C ASP A 378 -17.34 13.51 -58.63
N HIS A 379 -18.10 14.45 -58.07
CA HIS A 379 -19.50 14.63 -58.39
C HIS A 379 -19.94 16.08 -58.20
N LYS A 380 -20.76 16.60 -59.12
CA LYS A 380 -21.20 18.00 -59.15
C LYS A 380 -21.94 18.48 -57.89
N ASN A 381 -22.51 17.57 -57.09
CA ASN A 381 -23.20 17.87 -55.83
C ASN A 381 -22.40 17.42 -54.59
N ILE A 382 -21.10 17.18 -54.71
CA ILE A 382 -20.16 16.94 -53.59
C ILE A 382 -19.12 18.05 -53.60
N VAL A 383 -18.70 18.48 -52.40
CA VAL A 383 -17.59 19.44 -52.21
C VAL A 383 -16.29 18.76 -52.60
N GLN A 384 -15.66 19.25 -53.67
CA GLN A 384 -14.46 18.68 -54.27
C GLN A 384 -13.20 19.04 -53.47
N LEU A 385 -12.39 18.01 -53.16
CA LEU A 385 -11.00 18.19 -52.76
C LEU A 385 -10.20 18.68 -53.98
N LEU A 386 -9.41 19.73 -53.79
CA LEU A 386 -8.51 20.28 -54.81
C LEU A 386 -7.04 19.97 -54.52
N GLY A 387 -6.68 19.79 -53.24
CA GLY A 387 -5.34 19.38 -52.82
C GLY A 387 -5.16 19.38 -51.30
N VAL A 388 -3.93 19.14 -50.87
CA VAL A 388 -3.50 19.17 -49.46
C VAL A 388 -2.13 19.86 -49.33
N CYS A 389 -1.76 20.26 -48.10
CA CYS A 389 -0.38 20.58 -47.74
C CYS A 389 -0.04 19.79 -46.48
N ILE A 390 0.69 18.67 -46.62
CA ILE A 390 1.02 17.74 -45.52
C ILE A 390 2.50 17.73 -45.15
N LYS A 391 3.40 18.29 -45.98
CA LYS A 391 4.86 18.28 -45.76
C LYS A 391 5.32 19.16 -44.59
N ASP A 392 4.69 20.31 -44.39
CA ASP A 392 4.95 21.20 -43.25
C ASP A 392 3.70 21.40 -42.38
N GLU A 393 3.88 21.96 -41.19
CA GLU A 393 2.78 22.35 -40.30
C GLU A 393 2.50 23.87 -40.34
N PRO A 394 1.25 24.30 -40.08
CA PRO A 394 0.04 23.49 -39.91
C PRO A 394 -0.41 22.81 -41.22
N VAL A 395 -1.00 21.61 -41.09
CA VAL A 395 -1.49 20.81 -42.22
C VAL A 395 -2.75 21.44 -42.82
N TYR A 396 -2.85 21.46 -44.15
CA TYR A 396 -3.99 22.00 -44.90
C TYR A 396 -4.73 20.94 -45.72
N THR A 397 -6.05 21.08 -45.79
CA THR A 397 -6.92 20.42 -46.78
C THR A 397 -7.61 21.52 -47.60
N ILE A 398 -7.41 21.49 -48.92
CA ILE A 398 -7.79 22.56 -49.85
C ILE A 398 -8.97 22.08 -50.69
N MET A 399 -10.09 22.80 -50.61
CA MET A 399 -11.38 22.45 -51.20
C MET A 399 -11.89 23.59 -52.08
N GLU A 400 -12.90 23.33 -52.92
CA GLU A 400 -13.55 24.40 -53.68
C GLU A 400 -14.21 25.46 -52.77
N PHE A 401 -14.21 26.72 -53.20
CA PHE A 401 -14.77 27.82 -52.42
C PHE A 401 -16.30 27.94 -52.57
N MET A 402 -17.02 27.73 -51.47
CA MET A 402 -18.48 27.77 -51.41
C MET A 402 -18.96 29.16 -50.95
N LEU A 403 -19.12 30.06 -51.92
CA LEU A 403 -19.33 31.51 -51.74
C LEU A 403 -20.39 31.91 -50.69
N TYR A 404 -21.47 31.14 -50.54
CA TYR A 404 -22.58 31.50 -49.65
C TYR A 404 -22.65 30.65 -48.37
N GLY A 405 -21.57 29.93 -48.02
CA GLY A 405 -21.48 29.16 -46.79
C GLY A 405 -22.38 27.92 -46.78
N ASP A 406 -22.88 27.57 -45.60
CA ASP A 406 -23.75 26.42 -45.39
C ASP A 406 -25.23 26.72 -45.67
N LEU A 407 -25.99 25.66 -45.97
CA LEU A 407 -27.38 25.75 -46.36
C LEU A 407 -28.29 26.19 -45.21
N LYS A 408 -27.92 25.92 -43.94
CA LYS A 408 -28.70 26.39 -42.78
C LYS A 408 -28.65 27.91 -42.70
N THR A 409 -27.45 28.48 -42.73
CA THR A 409 -27.21 29.93 -42.73
C THR A 409 -27.82 30.57 -43.98
N PHE A 410 -27.66 29.94 -45.15
CA PHE A 410 -28.24 30.40 -46.42
C PHE A 410 -29.77 30.54 -46.36
N LEU A 411 -30.46 29.55 -45.78
CA LEU A 411 -31.91 29.53 -45.59
C LEU A 411 -32.37 30.52 -44.51
N LEU A 412 -31.71 30.54 -43.34
CA LEU A 412 -32.05 31.45 -42.25
C LEU A 412 -31.99 32.92 -42.68
N ALA A 413 -30.95 33.30 -43.44
CA ALA A 413 -30.82 34.64 -44.01
C ALA A 413 -32.00 35.03 -44.93
N ARG A 414 -32.67 34.05 -45.56
CA ARG A 414 -33.79 34.25 -46.51
C ARG A 414 -35.17 34.05 -45.91
N ARG A 415 -35.28 33.73 -44.61
CA ARG A 415 -36.55 33.44 -43.93
C ARG A 415 -37.56 34.60 -43.98
N HIS A 416 -37.09 35.84 -44.15
CA HIS A 416 -37.95 37.03 -44.30
C HIS A 416 -38.65 37.07 -45.68
N LEU A 417 -37.92 36.77 -46.75
CA LEU A 417 -38.38 36.81 -48.15
C LEU A 417 -39.59 35.90 -48.43
N VAL A 418 -39.82 34.88 -47.60
CA VAL A 418 -40.97 33.95 -47.74
C VAL A 418 -42.32 34.68 -47.75
N ASN A 419 -42.43 35.81 -47.04
CA ASN A 419 -43.65 36.62 -46.99
C ASN A 419 -43.68 37.74 -48.04
N GLU A 420 -42.55 38.05 -48.67
CA GLU A 420 -42.37 39.19 -49.58
C GLU A 420 -42.51 38.73 -51.05
N LYS A 421 -43.63 39.07 -51.67
CA LYS A 421 -44.04 38.52 -52.98
C LYS A 421 -43.49 39.28 -54.20
N ILE A 422 -42.51 40.17 -54.01
CA ILE A 422 -42.06 41.13 -55.04
C ILE A 422 -40.54 41.26 -55.01
N GLY A 423 -39.86 40.73 -56.03
CA GLY A 423 -38.41 40.86 -56.22
C GLY A 423 -37.77 39.59 -56.81
N GLU A 424 -36.56 39.69 -57.36
CA GLU A 424 -35.80 38.52 -57.85
C GLU A 424 -35.38 37.61 -56.69
N GLU A 425 -35.08 38.17 -55.51
CA GLU A 425 -34.73 37.41 -54.31
C GLU A 425 -35.87 36.49 -53.84
N ALA A 426 -37.12 36.82 -54.17
CA ALA A 426 -38.28 35.96 -53.89
C ALA A 426 -38.30 34.66 -54.73
N ASP A 427 -37.57 34.56 -55.85
CA ASP A 427 -37.39 33.25 -56.52
C ASP A 427 -36.36 32.36 -55.81
N GLU A 428 -35.44 32.93 -55.02
CA GLU A 428 -34.48 32.12 -54.25
C GLU A 428 -35.15 31.29 -53.15
N VAL A 429 -36.34 31.73 -52.70
CA VAL A 429 -37.19 31.02 -51.74
C VAL A 429 -38.33 30.23 -52.39
N SER A 430 -38.41 30.21 -53.73
CA SER A 430 -39.53 29.58 -54.44
C SER A 430 -39.54 28.05 -54.31
N SER A 431 -40.74 27.46 -54.46
CA SER A 431 -40.91 26.01 -54.58
C SER A 431 -39.93 25.34 -55.54
N LYS A 432 -39.60 26.02 -56.66
CA LYS A 432 -38.66 25.48 -57.66
C LYS A 432 -37.24 25.45 -57.10
N LYS A 433 -36.79 26.53 -56.45
CA LYS A 433 -35.43 26.62 -55.93
C LYS A 433 -35.22 25.69 -54.73
N LEU A 434 -36.15 25.63 -53.77
CA LEU A 434 -36.10 24.67 -52.65
C LEU A 434 -36.07 23.22 -53.13
N THR A 435 -36.92 22.87 -54.11
CA THR A 435 -36.92 21.52 -54.70
C THR A 435 -35.59 21.20 -55.39
N THR A 436 -34.95 22.20 -56.02
CA THR A 436 -33.61 22.04 -56.63
C THR A 436 -32.54 21.78 -55.57
N MET A 437 -32.55 22.50 -54.44
CA MET A 437 -31.63 22.27 -53.31
C MET A 437 -31.73 20.84 -52.78
N ALA A 438 -32.96 20.34 -52.62
CA ALA A 438 -33.22 18.97 -52.17
C ALA A 438 -32.76 17.92 -53.20
N LEU A 439 -33.01 18.16 -54.49
CA LEU A 439 -32.58 17.28 -55.59
C LEU A 439 -31.05 17.20 -55.71
N ASP A 440 -30.36 18.31 -55.49
CA ASP A 440 -28.89 18.37 -55.48
C ASP A 440 -28.30 17.45 -54.40
N VAL A 441 -28.81 17.51 -53.16
CA VAL A 441 -28.31 16.62 -52.09
C VAL A 441 -28.74 15.17 -52.30
N ALA A 442 -29.95 14.90 -52.83
CA ALA A 442 -30.37 13.53 -53.17
C ALA A 442 -29.41 12.87 -54.19
N ARG A 443 -28.93 13.63 -55.18
CA ARG A 443 -27.92 13.15 -56.15
C ARG A 443 -26.59 12.84 -55.49
N ALA A 444 -26.16 13.65 -54.53
CA ALA A 444 -24.95 13.38 -53.74
C ALA A 444 -25.07 12.06 -52.96
N LEU A 445 -26.23 11.80 -52.34
CA LEU A 445 -26.48 10.56 -51.60
C LEU A 445 -26.61 9.33 -52.52
N SER A 446 -27.15 9.47 -53.73
CA SER A 446 -27.17 8.38 -54.73
C SER A 446 -25.73 7.99 -55.10
N TYR A 447 -24.91 8.97 -55.47
CA TYR A 447 -23.50 8.77 -55.81
C TYR A 447 -22.68 8.13 -54.66
N LEU A 448 -22.88 8.59 -53.41
CA LEU A 448 -22.23 7.95 -52.25
C LEU A 448 -22.68 6.50 -52.06
N ALA A 449 -23.97 6.22 -52.19
CA ALA A 449 -24.52 4.87 -52.07
C ALA A 449 -24.01 3.92 -53.18
N GLU A 450 -23.90 4.42 -54.41
CA GLU A 450 -23.32 3.71 -55.56
C GLU A 450 -21.85 3.35 -55.32
N LEU A 451 -21.07 4.26 -54.73
CA LEU A 451 -19.69 4.00 -54.29
C LEU A 451 -19.56 3.21 -52.98
N LYS A 452 -20.68 2.75 -52.39
CA LYS A 452 -20.76 2.06 -51.08
C LYS A 452 -20.23 2.86 -49.88
N PHE A 453 -20.39 4.18 -49.89
CA PHE A 453 -20.15 5.05 -48.73
C PHE A 453 -21.45 5.41 -48.01
N VAL A 454 -21.33 5.74 -46.72
CA VAL A 454 -22.41 6.29 -45.87
C VAL A 454 -21.88 7.57 -45.23
N HIS A 455 -22.62 8.67 -45.35
CA HIS A 455 -22.22 10.00 -44.89
C HIS A 455 -22.28 10.13 -43.36
N ARG A 456 -23.33 9.55 -42.74
CA ARG A 456 -23.56 9.46 -41.29
C ARG A 456 -23.86 10.77 -40.56
N ASP A 457 -23.63 11.92 -41.18
CA ASP A 457 -24.10 13.23 -40.72
C ASP A 457 -24.63 14.08 -41.88
N VAL A 458 -25.82 13.75 -42.40
CA VAL A 458 -26.50 14.55 -43.43
C VAL A 458 -27.41 15.56 -42.73
N ALA A 459 -27.07 16.84 -42.84
CA ALA A 459 -27.79 17.95 -42.21
C ALA A 459 -27.60 19.24 -43.04
N SER A 460 -28.49 20.23 -42.87
CA SER A 460 -28.40 21.51 -43.58
C SER A 460 -27.05 22.22 -43.37
N ARG A 461 -26.51 22.19 -42.15
CA ARG A 461 -25.19 22.74 -41.79
C ARG A 461 -23.99 22.11 -42.52
N ASN A 462 -24.13 20.88 -43.03
CA ASN A 462 -23.08 20.14 -43.74
C ASN A 462 -23.29 20.20 -45.27
N CYS A 463 -24.36 20.83 -45.74
CA CYS A 463 -24.58 21.13 -47.14
C CYS A 463 -24.10 22.55 -47.42
N LEU A 464 -23.24 22.77 -48.42
CA LEU A 464 -22.68 24.09 -48.76
C LEU A 464 -23.26 24.62 -50.07
N VAL A 465 -23.30 25.95 -50.24
CA VAL A 465 -23.92 26.62 -51.41
C VAL A 465 -22.88 27.42 -52.21
N ASN A 466 -22.69 27.06 -53.48
CA ASN A 466 -21.70 27.72 -54.35
C ASN A 466 -22.22 29.00 -55.02
N ALA A 467 -21.35 29.70 -55.75
CA ALA A 467 -21.68 30.94 -56.46
C ALA A 467 -22.87 30.82 -57.44
N ALA A 468 -23.05 29.64 -58.06
CA ALA A 468 -24.18 29.35 -58.97
C ALA A 468 -25.47 28.91 -58.23
N ARG A 469 -25.52 29.06 -56.90
CA ARG A 469 -26.62 28.59 -56.04
C ARG A 469 -26.92 27.09 -56.21
N VAL A 470 -25.90 26.28 -56.49
CA VAL A 470 -25.96 24.80 -56.48
C VAL A 470 -25.57 24.32 -55.09
N VAL A 471 -26.29 23.31 -54.57
CA VAL A 471 -25.97 22.72 -53.28
C VAL A 471 -25.00 21.55 -53.45
N LYS A 472 -24.01 21.47 -52.56
CA LYS A 472 -23.06 20.36 -52.47
C LYS A 472 -22.99 19.80 -51.05
N LEU A 473 -22.93 18.49 -50.91
CA LEU A 473 -22.71 17.82 -49.62
C LEU A 473 -21.21 17.89 -49.24
N GLY A 474 -20.94 18.20 -47.96
CA GLY A 474 -19.60 18.36 -47.40
C GLY A 474 -19.50 17.89 -45.93
N ASP A 475 -18.34 18.14 -45.32
CA ASP A 475 -17.88 17.57 -44.04
C ASP A 475 -17.92 16.03 -43.98
N PHE A 476 -16.91 15.44 -44.61
CA PHE A 476 -16.78 13.99 -44.71
C PHE A 476 -16.11 13.34 -43.49
N GLY A 477 -15.85 14.08 -42.40
CA GLY A 477 -15.14 13.57 -41.22
C GLY A 477 -15.81 12.34 -40.58
N MET A 478 -17.15 12.25 -40.65
CA MET A 478 -17.92 11.08 -40.20
C MET A 478 -18.17 10.00 -41.27
N THR A 479 -17.92 10.29 -42.55
CA THR A 479 -18.22 9.40 -43.69
C THR A 479 -17.38 8.13 -43.66
N ARG A 480 -17.96 6.94 -43.89
CA ARG A 480 -17.22 5.66 -43.91
C ARG A 480 -17.68 4.76 -45.07
N PRO A 481 -16.76 4.00 -45.70
CA PRO A 481 -17.10 2.96 -46.67
C PRO A 481 -17.69 1.71 -45.99
N MET A 482 -18.46 0.94 -46.75
CA MET A 482 -19.06 -0.34 -46.34
C MET A 482 -18.22 -1.52 -46.86
N PHE A 483 -17.38 -2.09 -46.01
CA PHE A 483 -16.51 -3.23 -46.34
C PHE A 483 -17.26 -4.57 -46.19
N GLU A 484 -17.25 -5.40 -47.25
CA GLU A 484 -17.75 -6.79 -47.35
C GLU A 484 -19.25 -7.03 -47.01
N LYS A 485 -19.91 -6.08 -46.37
CA LYS A 485 -21.30 -6.12 -45.90
C LYS A 485 -21.92 -4.77 -46.24
N ASP A 486 -23.18 -4.75 -46.66
CA ASP A 486 -23.87 -3.51 -47.06
C ASP A 486 -24.33 -2.66 -45.84
N TYR A 487 -23.50 -2.62 -44.78
CA TYR A 487 -23.67 -1.78 -43.60
C TYR A 487 -22.32 -1.48 -42.92
N TYR A 488 -22.23 -0.32 -42.29
CA TYR A 488 -21.19 0.02 -41.32
C TYR A 488 -21.73 -0.12 -39.90
N LYS A 489 -20.98 -0.75 -38.98
CA LYS A 489 -21.34 -0.84 -37.56
C LYS A 489 -20.37 0.00 -36.72
N PHE A 490 -20.89 1.05 -36.10
CA PHE A 490 -20.12 1.91 -35.20
C PHE A 490 -19.96 1.24 -33.83
N SER A 491 -18.77 1.36 -33.23
CA SER A 491 -18.39 0.61 -32.01
C SER A 491 -17.50 1.42 -31.06
N ARG A 492 -17.53 2.75 -31.14
CA ARG A 492 -16.75 3.67 -30.30
C ARG A 492 -17.66 4.64 -29.55
N LYS A 493 -17.15 5.23 -28.47
CA LYS A 493 -17.63 6.51 -27.96
C LYS A 493 -17.28 7.61 -28.96
N GLY A 494 -18.03 8.71 -28.96
CA GLY A 494 -17.83 9.83 -29.86
C GLY A 494 -19.11 10.64 -30.03
N MET A 495 -18.95 11.91 -30.41
CA MET A 495 -20.06 12.82 -30.66
C MET A 495 -20.90 12.31 -31.83
N LEU A 496 -22.22 12.30 -31.67
CA LEU A 496 -23.18 11.80 -32.66
C LEU A 496 -24.31 12.82 -32.89
N PRO A 497 -24.77 13.03 -34.15
CA PRO A 497 -25.77 14.03 -34.50
C PRO A 497 -27.22 13.53 -34.24
N VAL A 498 -27.53 13.21 -32.97
CA VAL A 498 -28.73 12.46 -32.54
C VAL A 498 -30.04 12.85 -33.23
N ARG A 499 -30.26 14.14 -33.50
CA ARG A 499 -31.50 14.68 -34.13
C ARG A 499 -31.68 14.35 -35.61
N TRP A 500 -30.61 13.97 -36.31
CA TRP A 500 -30.65 13.56 -37.72
C TRP A 500 -30.58 12.03 -37.88
N MET A 501 -30.19 11.30 -36.84
CA MET A 501 -29.95 9.85 -36.91
C MET A 501 -31.24 9.02 -36.94
N SER A 502 -31.17 7.87 -37.60
CA SER A 502 -32.26 6.89 -37.67
C SER A 502 -32.36 5.99 -36.41
N PRO A 503 -33.52 5.34 -36.18
CA PRO A 503 -33.71 4.44 -35.04
C PRO A 503 -32.70 3.29 -34.98
N GLU A 504 -32.30 2.71 -36.12
CA GLU A 504 -31.30 1.64 -36.15
C GLU A 504 -29.86 2.14 -35.95
N SER A 505 -29.53 3.37 -36.35
CA SER A 505 -28.25 4.00 -36.01
C SER A 505 -28.16 4.32 -34.52
N LEU A 506 -29.25 4.81 -33.91
CA LEU A 506 -29.32 5.13 -32.47
C LEU A 506 -29.39 3.88 -31.57
N GLY A 507 -30.14 2.85 -31.99
CA GLY A 507 -30.35 1.64 -31.20
C GLY A 507 -29.27 0.56 -31.36
N LEU A 508 -28.73 0.38 -32.57
CA LEU A 508 -27.83 -0.74 -32.92
C LEU A 508 -26.43 -0.29 -33.38
N GLY A 509 -26.20 1.02 -33.53
CA GLY A 509 -24.99 1.57 -34.15
C GLY A 509 -24.87 1.26 -35.65
N LEU A 510 -25.99 0.95 -36.30
CA LEU A 510 -26.06 0.50 -37.70
C LEU A 510 -26.20 1.69 -38.65
N PHE A 511 -25.26 1.85 -39.58
CA PHE A 511 -25.26 2.90 -40.60
C PHE A 511 -25.29 2.29 -42.01
N THR A 512 -26.17 2.79 -42.87
CA THR A 512 -26.43 2.32 -44.24
C THR A 512 -26.88 3.51 -45.11
N PRO A 513 -26.96 3.38 -46.45
CA PRO A 513 -27.62 4.41 -47.27
C PRO A 513 -29.06 4.70 -46.83
N ALA A 514 -29.76 3.72 -46.26
CA ALA A 514 -31.11 3.91 -45.70
C ALA A 514 -31.12 4.73 -44.38
N SER A 515 -30.02 4.80 -43.61
CA SER A 515 -29.90 5.74 -42.47
C SER A 515 -29.58 7.16 -42.95
N ASP A 516 -28.82 7.32 -44.04
CA ASP A 516 -28.65 8.63 -44.67
C ASP A 516 -29.97 9.13 -45.29
N VAL A 517 -30.83 8.24 -45.81
CA VAL A 517 -32.20 8.60 -46.28
C VAL A 517 -33.10 9.10 -45.14
N TRP A 518 -33.00 8.55 -43.92
CA TRP A 518 -33.71 9.10 -42.76
C TRP A 518 -33.22 10.52 -42.44
N SER A 519 -31.89 10.70 -42.40
CA SER A 519 -31.24 12.00 -42.23
C SER A 519 -31.64 13.00 -43.32
N TYR A 520 -31.79 12.53 -44.56
CA TYR A 520 -32.30 13.32 -45.69
C TYR A 520 -33.76 13.75 -45.49
N GLY A 521 -34.62 12.92 -44.89
CA GLY A 521 -35.95 13.33 -44.47
C GLY A 521 -35.91 14.51 -43.48
N VAL A 522 -34.95 14.52 -42.54
CA VAL A 522 -34.71 15.65 -41.63
C VAL A 522 -34.19 16.88 -42.38
N LEU A 523 -33.31 16.70 -43.38
CA LEU A 523 -32.88 17.79 -44.26
C LEU A 523 -34.05 18.39 -45.07
N LEU A 524 -35.02 17.59 -45.55
CA LEU A 524 -36.23 18.10 -46.20
C LEU A 524 -37.03 19.00 -45.24
N TYR A 525 -37.16 18.61 -43.97
CA TYR A 525 -37.77 19.44 -42.92
C TYR A 525 -36.99 20.75 -42.72
N GLU A 526 -35.65 20.71 -42.63
CA GLU A 526 -34.81 21.91 -42.50
C GLU A 526 -34.96 22.87 -43.72
N ILE A 527 -35.11 22.32 -44.93
CA ILE A 527 -35.30 23.10 -46.17
C ILE A 527 -36.66 23.82 -46.18
N ILE A 528 -37.77 23.10 -45.94
CA ILE A 528 -39.12 23.70 -46.00
C ILE A 528 -39.38 24.67 -44.84
N THR A 529 -38.78 24.44 -43.67
CA THR A 529 -38.93 25.30 -42.48
C THR A 529 -37.93 26.46 -42.43
N PHE A 530 -37.04 26.61 -43.42
CA PHE A 530 -35.98 27.62 -43.45
C PHE A 530 -35.10 27.58 -42.20
N GLY A 531 -34.47 26.42 -41.96
CA GLY A 531 -33.46 26.21 -40.93
C GLY A 531 -33.99 26.09 -39.50
N SER A 532 -35.29 25.83 -39.29
CA SER A 532 -35.83 25.53 -37.96
C SER A 532 -35.15 24.29 -37.36
N PHE A 533 -34.95 24.29 -36.04
CA PHE A 533 -34.17 23.26 -35.36
C PHE A 533 -34.98 21.96 -35.15
N PRO A 534 -34.52 20.79 -35.65
CA PRO A 534 -35.26 19.54 -35.50
C PRO A 534 -35.54 19.17 -34.04
N PHE A 535 -36.78 18.75 -33.75
CA PHE A 535 -37.27 18.43 -32.40
C PHE A 535 -37.08 19.58 -31.39
N GLN A 536 -37.45 20.79 -31.79
CA GLN A 536 -37.42 21.98 -30.92
C GLN A 536 -38.22 21.73 -29.62
N GLY A 537 -37.69 22.19 -28.48
CA GLY A 537 -38.28 21.95 -27.16
C GLY A 537 -37.89 20.62 -26.50
N LEU A 538 -37.43 19.60 -27.24
CA LEU A 538 -36.88 18.37 -26.66
C LEU A 538 -35.37 18.47 -26.44
N SER A 539 -34.86 17.90 -25.34
CA SER A 539 -33.43 17.67 -25.13
C SER A 539 -32.94 16.47 -25.98
N ASN A 540 -31.62 16.38 -26.21
CA ASN A 540 -31.05 15.29 -27.03
C ASN A 540 -31.37 13.88 -26.48
N ASN A 541 -31.46 13.71 -25.16
CA ASN A 541 -31.83 12.44 -24.54
C ASN A 541 -33.33 12.12 -24.74
N GLN A 542 -34.20 13.14 -24.77
CA GLN A 542 -35.61 12.94 -25.11
C GLN A 542 -35.77 12.59 -26.59
N VAL A 543 -35.01 13.22 -27.50
CA VAL A 543 -35.00 12.87 -28.94
C VAL A 543 -34.51 11.44 -29.15
N LEU A 544 -33.43 11.03 -28.47
CA LEU A 544 -32.90 9.67 -28.49
C LEU A 544 -34.01 8.62 -28.20
N GLU A 545 -34.72 8.77 -27.08
CA GLU A 545 -35.78 7.82 -26.71
C GLU A 545 -37.03 7.95 -27.58
N HIS A 546 -37.40 9.17 -27.99
CA HIS A 546 -38.54 9.43 -28.87
C HIS A 546 -38.38 8.76 -30.25
N VAL A 547 -37.20 8.89 -30.87
CA VAL A 547 -36.86 8.25 -32.15
C VAL A 547 -36.66 6.74 -32.00
N LYS A 548 -36.04 6.26 -30.91
CA LYS A 548 -35.95 4.82 -30.60
C LYS A 548 -37.31 4.16 -30.39
N ALA A 549 -38.31 4.89 -29.90
CA ALA A 549 -39.70 4.43 -29.80
C ALA A 549 -40.44 4.40 -31.16
N GLY A 550 -39.78 4.76 -32.26
CA GLY A 550 -40.33 4.70 -33.62
C GLY A 550 -41.02 5.98 -34.09
N ASN A 551 -40.95 7.06 -33.33
CA ASN A 551 -41.51 8.36 -33.72
C ASN A 551 -40.54 9.13 -34.64
N SER A 552 -41.05 10.17 -35.30
CA SER A 552 -40.30 11.05 -36.21
C SER A 552 -40.75 12.50 -36.02
N LEU A 553 -40.26 13.44 -36.82
CA LEU A 553 -40.69 14.84 -36.74
C LEU A 553 -42.15 14.99 -37.17
N ASP A 554 -42.89 15.84 -36.46
CA ASP A 554 -44.16 16.36 -36.96
C ASP A 554 -43.92 17.17 -38.23
N ILE A 555 -44.67 16.87 -39.29
CA ILE A 555 -44.57 17.58 -40.57
C ILE A 555 -45.45 18.84 -40.47
N PRO A 556 -44.92 20.03 -40.80
CA PRO A 556 -45.67 21.28 -40.69
C PRO A 556 -46.98 21.29 -41.49
N SER A 557 -47.96 22.05 -41.04
CA SER A 557 -49.18 22.24 -41.83
C SER A 557 -48.89 22.98 -43.14
N GLY A 558 -49.69 22.69 -44.16
CA GLY A 558 -49.49 23.27 -45.50
C GLY A 558 -48.35 22.66 -46.31
N VAL A 559 -47.67 21.60 -45.86
CA VAL A 559 -46.80 20.80 -46.74
C VAL A 559 -47.64 20.09 -47.81
N LYS A 560 -47.13 19.97 -49.05
CA LYS A 560 -47.87 19.30 -50.13
C LYS A 560 -47.95 17.78 -49.86
N PRO A 561 -49.07 17.10 -50.15
CA PRO A 561 -49.21 15.66 -49.88
C PRO A 561 -48.11 14.78 -50.51
N GLN A 562 -47.61 15.14 -51.69
CA GLN A 562 -46.48 14.46 -52.34
C GLN A 562 -45.15 14.61 -51.56
N ALA A 563 -44.91 15.78 -50.96
CA ALA A 563 -43.72 16.06 -50.16
C ALA A 563 -43.83 15.42 -48.77
N GLU A 564 -45.03 15.47 -48.17
CA GLU A 564 -45.35 14.78 -46.93
C GLU A 564 -45.14 13.26 -47.07
N ALA A 565 -45.65 12.65 -48.14
CA ALA A 565 -45.46 11.23 -48.43
C ALA A 565 -43.98 10.85 -48.61
N LEU A 566 -43.17 11.71 -49.22
CA LEU A 566 -41.72 11.52 -49.33
C LEU A 566 -41.02 11.59 -47.96
N MET A 567 -41.38 12.56 -47.11
CA MET A 567 -40.80 12.68 -45.76
C MET A 567 -41.19 11.49 -44.88
N ARG A 568 -42.45 11.05 -44.92
CA ARG A 568 -42.93 9.85 -44.21
C ARG A 568 -42.28 8.57 -44.72
N SER A 569 -42.02 8.43 -46.02
CA SER A 569 -41.31 7.24 -46.54
C SER A 569 -39.83 7.24 -46.13
N CYS A 570 -39.17 8.40 -46.10
CA CYS A 570 -37.81 8.54 -45.53
C CYS A 570 -37.76 8.16 -44.04
N TRP A 571 -38.80 8.46 -43.26
CA TRP A 571 -38.91 8.11 -41.84
C TRP A 571 -39.62 6.77 -41.57
N THR A 572 -39.68 5.87 -42.55
CA THR A 572 -40.20 4.51 -42.30
C THR A 572 -39.29 3.75 -41.34
N LEU A 573 -39.85 3.20 -40.25
CA LEU A 573 -39.09 2.53 -39.19
C LEU A 573 -38.25 1.35 -39.71
N ASP A 574 -38.82 0.53 -40.60
CA ASP A 574 -38.10 -0.52 -41.30
C ASP A 574 -37.21 0.09 -42.39
N TYR A 575 -35.90 0.15 -42.13
CA TYR A 575 -34.91 0.72 -43.06
C TYR A 575 -34.90 0.07 -44.44
N LYS A 576 -35.40 -1.17 -44.59
CA LYS A 576 -35.48 -1.86 -45.89
C LYS A 576 -36.66 -1.39 -46.75
N LYS A 577 -37.60 -0.61 -46.18
CA LYS A 577 -38.78 -0.06 -46.86
C LYS A 577 -38.66 1.44 -47.17
N ARG A 578 -37.58 2.10 -46.73
CA ARG A 578 -37.25 3.48 -47.13
C ARG A 578 -36.86 3.48 -48.62
N PRO A 579 -37.23 4.52 -49.40
CA PRO A 579 -36.82 4.62 -50.79
C PRO A 579 -35.29 4.76 -50.91
N LYS A 580 -34.71 4.26 -51.99
CA LYS A 580 -33.29 4.48 -52.30
C LYS A 580 -33.06 5.93 -52.72
N ALA A 581 -31.84 6.44 -52.51
CA ALA A 581 -31.50 7.81 -52.94
C ALA A 581 -31.71 8.03 -54.45
N SER A 582 -31.49 7.01 -55.30
CA SER A 582 -31.79 7.06 -56.74
C SER A 582 -33.29 7.23 -57.04
N GLU A 583 -34.15 6.51 -56.31
CA GLU A 583 -35.62 6.59 -56.42
C GLU A 583 -36.13 7.96 -55.95
N ILE A 584 -35.50 8.54 -54.92
CA ILE A 584 -35.74 9.92 -54.47
C ILE A 584 -35.33 10.93 -55.56
N VAL A 585 -34.15 10.75 -56.19
CA VAL A 585 -33.68 11.63 -57.28
C VAL A 585 -34.65 11.63 -58.46
N GLU A 586 -35.15 10.46 -58.87
CA GLU A 586 -36.15 10.36 -59.94
C GLU A 586 -37.47 11.04 -59.55
N PHE A 587 -37.99 10.74 -58.35
CA PHE A 587 -39.25 11.31 -57.87
C PHE A 587 -39.20 12.84 -57.78
N ILE A 588 -38.11 13.42 -57.26
CA ILE A 588 -37.95 14.87 -57.15
C ILE A 588 -37.69 15.52 -58.51
N ALA A 589 -36.92 14.89 -59.41
CA ALA A 589 -36.70 15.39 -60.77
C ALA A 589 -38.01 15.49 -61.57
N ASN A 590 -38.91 14.51 -61.42
CA ASN A 590 -40.23 14.50 -62.03
C ASN A 590 -41.22 15.46 -61.37
N ASN A 591 -40.94 15.99 -60.17
CA ASN A 591 -41.79 16.93 -59.45
C ASN A 591 -41.03 18.24 -59.12
N PRO A 592 -40.62 19.06 -60.10
CA PRO A 592 -39.69 20.20 -59.92
C PRO A 592 -40.23 21.41 -59.12
N ARG A 593 -41.39 21.27 -58.47
CA ARG A 593 -41.99 22.22 -57.50
C ARG A 593 -42.56 21.50 -56.27
N LEU A 594 -42.01 20.33 -55.92
CA LEU A 594 -42.46 19.47 -54.82
C LEU A 594 -42.50 20.19 -53.47
N LEU A 595 -41.42 20.87 -53.10
CA LEU A 595 -41.29 21.56 -51.81
C LEU A 595 -41.93 22.95 -51.87
N GLN A 596 -42.28 23.50 -50.70
CA GLN A 596 -42.66 24.91 -50.55
C GLN A 596 -42.30 25.41 -49.13
N PRO A 597 -42.21 26.73 -48.91
CA PRO A 597 -41.99 27.29 -47.58
C PRO A 597 -43.13 26.97 -46.61
N CYS A 598 -42.77 26.54 -45.40
CA CYS A 598 -43.68 26.24 -44.29
C CYS A 598 -43.08 26.80 -42.99
N LEU A 599 -43.34 28.10 -42.73
CA LEU A 599 -42.82 28.79 -41.54
C LEU A 599 -43.74 28.64 -40.33
N GLU A 600 -43.69 27.49 -39.68
CA GLU A 600 -44.30 27.30 -38.36
C GLU A 600 -43.30 27.64 -37.24
N GLY A 601 -43.81 28.28 -36.17
CA GLY A 601 -43.04 28.72 -35.00
C GLY A 601 -42.64 30.20 -35.02
N PRO A 602 -42.60 30.88 -33.85
CA PRO A 602 -42.35 32.32 -33.75
C PRO A 602 -40.91 32.71 -34.09
N LEU A 603 -40.72 33.98 -34.46
CA LEU A 603 -39.43 34.57 -34.88
C LEU A 603 -38.32 34.56 -33.82
N ALA A 604 -38.61 34.17 -32.57
CA ALA A 604 -37.72 34.33 -31.42
C ALA A 604 -37.36 32.98 -30.77
N SER A 605 -36.29 32.34 -31.25
CA SER A 605 -35.39 31.45 -30.46
C SER A 605 -34.26 30.88 -31.33
N VAL A 606 -33.55 31.73 -32.07
CA VAL A 606 -32.32 31.32 -32.79
C VAL A 606 -31.17 31.20 -31.79
N GLN A 607 -31.13 30.08 -31.06
CA GLN A 607 -29.92 29.68 -30.34
C GLN A 607 -28.85 29.26 -31.35
N ILE A 608 -27.86 30.14 -31.56
CA ILE A 608 -26.59 29.79 -32.17
C ILE A 608 -25.68 29.36 -31.01
N ASP A 609 -25.76 28.09 -30.64
CA ASP A 609 -24.91 27.48 -29.63
C ASP A 609 -24.30 26.18 -30.16
N ASP A 610 -23.10 25.86 -29.66
CA ASP A 610 -22.19 24.91 -30.30
C ASP A 610 -22.62 23.44 -30.17
N SER A 611 -22.22 22.67 -31.20
CA SER A 611 -22.26 21.19 -31.29
C SER A 611 -23.07 20.44 -30.21
N GLY A 612 -24.39 20.36 -30.37
CA GLY A 612 -25.28 19.62 -29.46
C GLY A 612 -25.07 18.11 -29.47
N SER A 613 -24.00 17.63 -28.82
CA SER A 613 -23.58 16.22 -28.77
C SER A 613 -24.01 15.49 -27.49
N VAL A 614 -24.20 14.17 -27.58
CA VAL A 614 -24.35 13.26 -26.43
C VAL A 614 -23.39 12.09 -26.58
N ASP A 615 -22.70 11.74 -25.51
CA ASP A 615 -21.79 10.59 -25.45
C ASP A 615 -22.61 9.31 -25.16
N LEU A 616 -22.93 8.54 -26.20
CA LEU A 616 -23.72 7.30 -26.05
C LEU A 616 -22.85 6.18 -25.44
N LEU A 617 -23.17 5.79 -24.21
CA LEU A 617 -22.69 4.54 -23.60
C LEU A 617 -23.58 3.37 -24.05
N HIS A 618 -23.05 2.47 -24.87
CA HIS A 618 -23.74 1.21 -25.18
C HIS A 618 -23.53 0.20 -24.04
N THR A 619 -24.61 -0.24 -23.41
CA THR A 619 -24.57 -1.02 -22.17
C THR A 619 -24.17 -2.49 -22.41
N GLU A 620 -22.92 -2.85 -22.10
CA GLU A 620 -22.55 -4.26 -21.98
C GLU A 620 -23.26 -4.93 -20.80
N ARG A 621 -23.79 -6.14 -21.02
CA ARG A 621 -24.46 -6.93 -19.98
C ARG A 621 -23.44 -7.58 -19.03
N THR A 622 -23.02 -6.86 -17.99
CA THR A 622 -22.33 -7.44 -16.82
C THR A 622 -23.15 -7.27 -15.55
N ARG A 623 -23.17 -8.32 -14.71
CA ARG A 623 -23.99 -8.38 -13.48
C ARG A 623 -23.25 -7.85 -12.25
N LYS A 624 -24.06 -7.31 -11.32
CA LYS A 624 -23.89 -7.24 -9.85
C LYS A 624 -23.07 -6.10 -9.21
N PHE A 625 -23.56 -5.77 -8.02
CA PHE A 625 -23.04 -4.97 -6.91
C PHE A 625 -22.79 -3.47 -7.09
N SER A 626 -23.79 -2.71 -6.63
CA SER A 626 -23.69 -1.33 -6.17
C SER A 626 -22.85 -1.20 -4.90
N PHE A 627 -21.99 -0.19 -4.84
CA PHE A 627 -21.62 0.49 -3.60
C PHE A 627 -21.73 2.01 -3.81
N SER A 628 -22.46 2.69 -2.92
CA SER A 628 -22.68 4.13 -3.04
C SER A 628 -21.63 4.91 -2.26
N LEU A 629 -20.97 5.86 -2.94
CA LEU A 629 -20.08 6.84 -2.32
C LEU A 629 -20.63 8.24 -2.56
N ARG A 630 -21.35 8.77 -1.56
CA ARG A 630 -21.74 10.18 -1.51
C ARG A 630 -20.48 11.05 -1.46
N LYS A 631 -20.21 11.82 -2.51
CA LYS A 631 -19.53 13.11 -2.37
C LYS A 631 -20.58 14.22 -2.40
N ARG A 632 -20.46 15.15 -1.46
CA ARG A 632 -21.41 16.24 -1.19
C ARG A 632 -20.87 17.50 -1.89
N ASN A 633 -21.74 18.26 -2.57
CA ASN A 633 -21.30 19.48 -3.25
C ASN A 633 -20.70 20.49 -2.28
N SER A 634 -19.70 21.21 -2.78
CA SER A 634 -19.23 22.46 -2.20
C SER A 634 -20.23 23.59 -2.50
N SER A 635 -20.35 24.51 -1.54
CA SER A 635 -20.76 25.90 -1.77
C SER A 635 -19.68 26.77 -1.12
N GLY A 636 -19.09 27.69 -1.87
CA GLY A 636 -17.92 28.44 -1.42
C GLY A 636 -18.26 29.75 -0.70
N VAL A 637 -17.21 30.42 -0.22
CA VAL A 637 -17.16 31.88 -0.08
C VAL A 637 -15.75 32.33 -0.51
N PHE A 638 -15.68 33.38 -1.32
CA PHE A 638 -14.45 34.11 -1.63
C PHE A 638 -14.19 35.14 -0.51
N ASN A 639 -12.96 35.27 -0.03
CA ASN A 639 -12.43 36.54 0.46
C ASN A 639 -10.90 36.48 0.62
N SER A 640 -10.23 37.53 0.16
CA SER A 640 -8.86 37.89 0.57
C SER A 640 -8.91 38.76 1.85
N PRO A 641 -7.77 39.02 2.48
CA PRO A 641 -7.16 40.34 2.24
C PRO A 641 -5.62 40.33 2.12
N PHE A 642 -5.04 41.54 2.11
CA PHE A 642 -3.71 41.94 1.65
C PHE A 642 -2.58 41.95 2.72
N ALA A 643 -1.34 41.93 2.19
CA ALA A 643 -0.15 42.70 2.60
C ALA A 643 0.76 42.31 3.80
N GLY A 644 2.08 42.53 3.57
CA GLY A 644 3.16 42.61 4.58
C GLY A 644 3.88 41.30 4.89
N GLY A 645 5.22 41.20 4.90
CA GLY A 645 6.23 42.18 4.45
C GLY A 645 7.70 41.72 4.68
N VAL A 646 8.48 41.69 3.60
CA VAL A 646 9.93 41.99 3.47
C VAL A 646 10.87 41.82 4.69
N ASN A 647 11.88 40.94 4.57
CA ASN A 647 13.30 41.37 4.61
C ASN A 647 14.32 40.36 4.06
N ASN A 648 15.52 40.85 3.72
CA ASN A 648 16.65 40.11 3.12
C ASN A 648 17.80 39.83 4.12
N THR A 649 18.65 38.82 3.80
CA THR A 649 20.15 38.78 3.81
C THR A 649 20.60 37.32 3.98
N SER A 650 21.15 36.58 3.00
CA SER A 650 22.44 36.70 2.27
C SER A 650 23.68 36.22 3.05
N GLY A 651 24.38 35.19 2.56
CA GLY A 651 25.70 34.77 3.09
C GLY A 651 26.18 33.40 2.58
N PHE A 652 27.28 33.37 1.80
CA PHE A 652 27.99 32.15 1.35
C PHE A 652 28.92 31.60 2.46
N GLY A 653 29.36 30.32 2.37
CA GLY A 653 30.61 29.91 3.04
C GLY A 653 30.81 28.42 3.37
N THR A 654 31.40 27.66 2.45
CA THR A 654 32.30 26.50 2.72
C THR A 654 33.73 26.89 2.27
N PRO A 655 34.85 26.13 2.46
CA PRO A 655 34.98 24.70 2.82
C PRO A 655 36.21 24.27 3.70
N ALA A 656 36.31 22.94 3.91
CA ALA A 656 37.52 22.06 3.89
C ALA A 656 38.73 22.15 4.89
N LEU A 657 39.03 20.96 5.44
CA LEU A 657 40.32 20.25 5.70
C LEU A 657 41.63 20.99 6.04
N TRP A 658 42.28 20.53 7.14
CA TRP A 658 43.66 19.95 7.24
C TRP A 658 43.67 18.93 8.43
N VAL A 659 44.44 17.82 8.60
CA VAL A 659 45.70 17.24 8.01
C VAL A 659 46.98 17.80 8.68
N GLN A 660 48.01 17.07 9.17
CA GLN A 660 48.49 15.66 9.09
C GLN A 660 49.40 15.31 10.32
N GLU A 661 49.74 14.02 10.58
CA GLU A 661 50.97 13.41 11.20
C GLU A 661 51.66 14.06 12.46
N GLU A 662 52.56 13.47 13.27
CA GLU A 662 53.30 12.19 13.44
C GLU A 662 53.66 12.07 14.97
N ALA A 663 54.31 11.08 15.61
CA ALA A 663 54.95 9.79 15.30
C ALA A 663 55.05 8.91 16.60
N ASP A 664 55.52 7.65 16.47
CA ASP A 664 56.07 6.75 17.53
C ASP A 664 57.63 6.94 17.64
N PRO A 665 58.41 6.49 18.68
CA PRO A 665 58.40 5.10 19.21
C PRO A 665 58.88 4.83 20.68
N GLU A 666 58.68 3.60 21.18
CA GLU A 666 59.75 2.60 21.51
C GLU A 666 59.21 1.31 22.17
N SER A 667 59.96 0.20 22.09
CA SER A 667 59.63 -1.07 22.77
C SER A 667 60.90 -1.90 23.06
N PRO A 668 60.85 -2.85 24.00
CA PRO A 668 61.35 -4.19 23.68
C PRO A 668 60.57 -5.38 24.30
N SER A 669 60.10 -6.27 23.42
CA SER A 669 60.14 -7.76 23.48
C SER A 669 60.04 -8.59 24.79
N GLU A 670 59.14 -9.59 24.76
CA GLU A 670 59.21 -10.95 25.36
C GLU A 670 59.18 -11.09 26.91
N LEU A 671 58.29 -11.87 27.56
CA LEU A 671 57.98 -13.31 27.38
C LEU A 671 56.59 -13.71 27.97
N PHE A 672 56.09 -14.90 27.59
CA PHE A 672 54.95 -15.64 28.19
C PHE A 672 55.42 -16.58 29.34
N PRO A 673 54.55 -17.26 30.15
CA PRO A 673 53.09 -17.40 30.06
C PRO A 673 52.26 -17.21 31.35
N VAL A 674 50.93 -17.11 31.17
CA VAL A 674 49.81 -17.60 32.02
C VAL A 674 50.00 -17.59 33.56
N GLY A 675 49.31 -16.66 34.22
CA GLY A 675 48.73 -16.89 35.55
C GLY A 675 47.22 -17.21 35.39
N GLU A 676 46.68 -18.08 36.23
CA GLU A 676 45.27 -18.51 36.14
C GLU A 676 44.31 -17.41 36.62
N GLU A 677 43.35 -17.04 35.78
CA GLU A 677 42.19 -16.25 36.23
C GLU A 677 41.36 -17.09 37.23
N SER A 678 40.83 -16.45 38.26
CA SER A 678 39.92 -17.09 39.20
C SER A 678 38.68 -17.63 38.46
N PRO A 679 38.08 -18.75 38.92
CA PRO A 679 37.02 -19.42 38.17
C PRO A 679 35.73 -18.60 38.15
N GLU A 680 35.58 -17.73 37.13
CA GLU A 680 34.31 -17.14 36.78
C GLU A 680 33.26 -18.24 36.61
N TRP A 681 32.08 -18.05 37.19
CA TRP A 681 30.94 -18.96 37.09
C TRP A 681 30.29 -18.94 35.68
N ARG A 682 31.05 -19.28 34.63
CA ARG A 682 30.60 -19.36 33.23
C ARG A 682 29.72 -20.59 32.97
N HIS A 683 28.61 -20.72 33.71
CA HIS A 683 27.69 -21.84 33.55
C HIS A 683 26.85 -21.73 32.27
N PRO A 684 26.57 -22.81 31.51
CA PRO A 684 25.83 -22.72 30.24
C PRO A 684 24.47 -22.00 30.25
N LEU A 685 23.71 -22.01 31.36
CA LEU A 685 22.47 -21.22 31.46
C LEU A 685 22.70 -19.71 31.64
N LEU A 686 23.89 -19.32 32.10
CA LEU A 686 24.28 -17.92 32.33
C LEU A 686 24.80 -17.22 31.04
N ILE A 687 24.82 -17.94 29.91
CA ILE A 687 25.24 -17.41 28.60
C ILE A 687 24.23 -16.39 28.04
N ALA A 688 22.97 -16.40 28.51
CA ALA A 688 21.92 -15.48 28.08
C ALA A 688 22.00 -14.09 28.77
N GLN A 689 23.09 -13.36 28.54
CA GLN A 689 23.42 -12.04 29.14
C GLN A 689 22.39 -10.90 28.91
N ASP A 690 21.34 -11.13 28.11
CA ASP A 690 20.24 -10.18 27.87
C ASP A 690 18.97 -10.48 28.69
N LYS A 691 18.88 -11.63 29.38
CA LYS A 691 17.67 -12.03 30.15
C LYS A 691 17.72 -11.62 31.62
N TYR A 692 18.90 -11.67 32.23
CA TYR A 692 19.12 -11.36 33.64
C TYR A 692 20.52 -10.74 33.81
N VAL A 693 20.76 -10.09 34.94
CA VAL A 693 22.08 -9.51 35.29
C VAL A 693 22.47 -9.97 36.70
N VAL A 694 23.74 -10.36 36.87
CA VAL A 694 24.36 -10.51 38.21
C VAL A 694 25.07 -9.21 38.55
N VAL A 695 24.93 -8.76 39.80
CA VAL A 695 25.60 -7.59 40.37
C VAL A 695 26.47 -8.07 41.52
N ASN A 696 27.78 -8.10 41.30
CA ASN A 696 28.74 -8.52 42.32
C ASN A 696 29.35 -7.27 42.97
N ALA A 697 29.43 -7.24 44.29
CA ALA A 697 30.23 -6.26 45.02
C ALA A 697 31.32 -7.01 45.83
N PRO A 698 32.62 -6.76 45.59
CA PRO A 698 33.66 -7.34 46.42
C PRO A 698 33.53 -6.83 47.87
N PRO A 699 33.93 -7.61 48.88
CA PRO A 699 34.04 -7.10 50.24
C PRO A 699 35.04 -5.93 50.25
N SER A 700 34.66 -4.82 50.86
CA SER A 700 35.60 -3.72 51.10
C SER A 700 36.57 -4.11 52.22
N ASP A 701 37.76 -3.47 52.27
CA ASP A 701 38.79 -3.77 53.27
C ASP A 701 38.31 -3.63 54.74
N LEU A 702 37.20 -2.91 54.96
CA LEU A 702 36.49 -2.78 56.24
C LEU A 702 35.87 -4.08 56.75
N TYR A 703 35.54 -5.03 55.87
CA TYR A 703 34.96 -6.33 56.27
C TYR A 703 36.00 -7.41 56.55
N ALA A 704 37.26 -7.24 56.13
CA ALA A 704 38.35 -8.19 56.39
C ALA A 704 38.65 -8.35 57.90
N SER A 705 38.29 -7.37 58.73
CA SER A 705 38.36 -7.45 60.20
C SER A 705 37.09 -8.03 60.87
N TYR A 706 35.99 -8.20 60.14
CA TYR A 706 34.72 -8.65 60.73
C TYR A 706 34.62 -10.19 60.81
N ASP A 707 34.98 -10.92 59.74
CA ASP A 707 35.04 -12.39 59.76
C ASP A 707 35.95 -12.89 60.91
N ALA A 708 37.16 -12.33 60.98
CA ALA A 708 38.17 -12.71 61.97
C ALA A 708 37.79 -12.41 63.44
N SER A 709 36.70 -11.67 63.71
CA SER A 709 36.28 -11.33 65.09
C SER A 709 35.02 -12.07 65.56
N GLN A 710 34.19 -12.62 64.65
CA GLN A 710 33.09 -13.51 65.03
C GLN A 710 33.51 -14.99 65.13
N GLU A 711 34.52 -15.44 64.37
CA GLU A 711 35.04 -16.81 64.55
C GLU A 711 35.78 -16.97 65.90
N ASP A 712 36.60 -15.98 66.30
CA ASP A 712 37.40 -16.01 67.54
C ASP A 712 36.60 -15.78 68.84
N SER A 713 35.28 -15.53 68.76
CA SER A 713 34.43 -15.24 69.93
C SER A 713 33.36 -16.30 70.25
N LEU A 714 33.35 -17.44 69.55
CA LEU A 714 32.44 -18.57 69.79
C LEU A 714 33.11 -19.97 69.76
N LEU A 715 34.44 -20.03 69.89
CA LEU A 715 35.24 -21.25 70.12
C LEU A 715 35.60 -21.45 71.60
#